data_AF-A0A328RQ73-F1
#
_entry.id   AF-A0A328RQ73-F1
#
_cell.length_a   1.000
_cell.length_b   1.000
_cell.length_c   1.000
_cell.angle_alpha   90.00
_cell.angle_beta   90.00
_cell.angle_gamma   90.00
#
_symmetry.space_group_name_H-M   'P 1'
#
loop_
_entity.id
_entity.type
_entity.pdbx_description
1 polymer ?
#
loop_
_entity_poly.entity_id
_entity_poly.type
_entity_poly.pdbx_seq_one_letter_code
_entity_poly.pdbx_strand_id
1 'polypeptide(L)'
;MSISDSIIDGARTAYLDRSIYSLEYLRPRLILNNHGMKVLNYLKDELHHCDKFYFSVAFITMSGITPLLQDLLELERRGVKGKILTTDYLNFTEPEALEKLLEFSNIEVRFFYQEREGFHTKGYFFKSGDVYTGIIGSSNLTLKALTVNNEWNLGFSSLYDGELLQDVLGQFEELWSKSSNVSDILQEYKSTYNSTGRHLPRSIENCTRTSFKPNSMQREFISNLHKLLDNGEKRALLVSATGTGKTYASAFAVKDANPRKFLFVVHREQIAKQAIESYKRVFKGDEDKFGLLTGNCHDFDKDYLFATVQTMSKDHIYTRYSRDEFDYIVIDEVHKAGADSYQKLFEYFTPKFYLGMSASPDRTDDFNIYELFDYNVPLDIRLEDALEEDLLCPFQYFGITDLEVNGKTLTDESEFRYLTSDDRVNYILEKSDFYGYSGSRRKALVFCSTKKEARELAKKFNEKEHPTIALTGEDKQEVREDAIDRLTNDEREDRLEYIITVDIFNEGVDIPEVNQVLLVRPTQSSIIFIQQLGRGLRKTKDKEYVVVIDFIGNYKNNFLIPIALSGDTSYDKDATRRYLMEANKQIIGSSTINFDEISRKRIYESINNASFSNIKLFKEKYQSLKYKLNRIPYLVDFYKNKELDPIVILNHNKFDCYHDFLIAYDNEYKEVMTRDEIKSLKFITDHFADGKRPHELIILQLLRDNGYFTVRQVEEKLQEYGITEDFESIKHCFRMFNQSFIKKNDQKKYEGVTYFNCTDNIDDIHEHDSTHYSITDEFKSYLQSDTYKKHFEDLIDYALLRYTDKYCPQTENVNLKLYEKYSRKDVCRLLNWPGNDSATIYGYRIKYNTLPMFVTYKKEDNISDSTKYQDEFISREIFSWMTRNNVKLDSKEPQEIIHNKQLQKDLFIKKSDDEGSEFYYMGQVDVIDYKETKIKNDEEKKLPVVNFKYKLHYPVKEELYNYLVNDID
;
A
#
# COMPACT_ATOMS: atom_id res chain seq x y z
N MET A 1 -36.91 -1.11 3.19
CA MET A 1 -36.93 -1.86 1.92
C MET A 1 -36.74 -3.32 2.26
N SER A 2 -37.53 -4.25 1.71
CA SER A 2 -37.28 -5.67 1.97
C SER A 2 -36.07 -6.14 1.16
N ILE A 3 -35.36 -7.17 1.63
CA ILE A 3 -34.22 -7.76 0.89
C ILE A 3 -34.68 -8.26 -0.49
N SER A 4 -35.93 -8.76 -0.59
CA SER A 4 -36.52 -9.18 -1.85
C SER A 4 -36.64 -8.02 -2.85
N ASP A 5 -37.09 -6.84 -2.41
CA ASP A 5 -37.16 -5.66 -3.27
C ASP A 5 -35.75 -5.26 -3.76
N SER A 6 -34.75 -5.30 -2.88
CA SER A 6 -33.37 -4.97 -3.24
C SER A 6 -32.74 -5.95 -4.24
N ILE A 7 -33.06 -7.25 -4.16
CA ILE A 7 -32.64 -8.26 -5.15
C ILE A 7 -33.33 -8.00 -6.49
N ILE A 8 -34.63 -7.65 -6.49
CA ILE A 8 -35.37 -7.32 -7.71
C ILE A 8 -34.76 -6.09 -8.39
N ASP A 9 -34.47 -5.03 -7.62
CA ASP A 9 -33.83 -3.84 -8.17
C ASP A 9 -32.41 -4.16 -8.67
N GLY A 10 -31.67 -5.03 -7.97
CA GLY A 10 -30.39 -5.56 -8.43
C GLY A 10 -30.48 -6.25 -9.79
N ALA A 11 -31.49 -7.10 -9.97
CA ALA A 11 -31.77 -7.80 -11.22
C ALA A 11 -32.21 -6.83 -12.34
N ARG A 12 -33.04 -5.83 -12.02
CA ARG A 12 -33.43 -4.78 -12.98
C ARG A 12 -32.23 -3.99 -13.47
N THR A 13 -31.33 -3.61 -12.57
CA THR A 13 -30.09 -2.91 -12.95
C THR A 13 -29.20 -3.77 -13.84
N ALA A 14 -28.99 -5.04 -13.47
CA ALA A 14 -28.08 -5.94 -14.18
C ALA A 14 -28.61 -6.39 -15.55
N TYR A 15 -29.92 -6.71 -15.64
CA TYR A 15 -30.49 -7.34 -16.83
C TYR A 15 -31.31 -6.41 -17.71
N LEU A 16 -31.80 -5.27 -17.19
CA LEU A 16 -32.69 -4.37 -17.94
C LEU A 16 -32.06 -3.01 -18.22
N ASP A 17 -31.59 -2.29 -17.18
CA ASP A 17 -31.08 -0.92 -17.33
C ASP A 17 -30.04 -0.56 -16.27
N ARG A 18 -28.80 -0.38 -16.71
CA ARG A 18 -27.65 -0.01 -15.86
C ARG A 18 -27.79 1.33 -15.13
N SER A 19 -28.71 2.21 -15.55
CA SER A 19 -28.93 3.51 -14.93
C SER A 19 -29.79 3.44 -13.66
N ILE A 20 -30.48 2.30 -13.44
CA ILE A 20 -31.28 2.06 -12.24
C ILE A 20 -30.36 1.87 -11.04
N TYR A 21 -30.59 2.62 -9.96
CA TYR A 21 -29.91 2.42 -8.69
C TYR A 21 -30.36 1.11 -8.01
N SER A 22 -29.40 0.32 -7.52
CA SER A 22 -29.64 -0.89 -6.71
C SER A 22 -28.43 -1.25 -5.84
N LEU A 23 -28.52 -2.28 -4.99
CA LEU A 23 -27.42 -2.67 -4.11
C LEU A 23 -26.34 -3.44 -4.86
N GLU A 24 -25.12 -2.90 -4.95
CA GLU A 24 -24.05 -3.50 -5.75
C GLU A 24 -23.74 -4.96 -5.39
N TYR A 25 -23.72 -5.29 -4.09
CA TYR A 25 -23.46 -6.64 -3.61
C TYR A 25 -24.60 -7.64 -3.86
N LEU A 26 -25.81 -7.16 -4.19
CA LEU A 26 -26.95 -8.00 -4.57
C LEU A 26 -27.20 -8.02 -6.09
N ARG A 27 -26.45 -7.22 -6.86
CA ARG A 27 -26.55 -7.21 -8.32
C ARG A 27 -25.88 -8.46 -8.87
N PRO A 28 -26.54 -9.18 -9.80
CA PRO A 28 -25.83 -10.09 -10.68
C PRO A 28 -24.71 -9.34 -11.41
N ARG A 29 -23.49 -9.86 -11.36
CA ARG A 29 -22.31 -9.17 -11.91
C ARG A 29 -21.29 -10.13 -12.49
N LEU A 30 -20.55 -9.64 -13.47
CA LEU A 30 -19.41 -10.33 -14.04
C LEU A 30 -18.19 -10.11 -13.12
N ILE A 31 -17.60 -11.20 -12.66
CA ILE A 31 -16.40 -11.21 -11.81
C ILE A 31 -15.23 -11.68 -12.68
N LEU A 32 -14.24 -10.79 -12.82
CA LEU A 32 -13.07 -10.96 -13.67
C LEU A 32 -11.79 -10.79 -12.84
N ASN A 33 -10.66 -11.11 -13.45
CA ASN A 33 -9.34 -10.66 -12.99
C ASN A 33 -8.89 -9.48 -13.85
N ASN A 34 -8.85 -8.27 -13.27
CA ASN A 34 -8.35 -7.04 -13.89
C ASN A 34 -7.71 -6.12 -12.82
N HIS A 35 -7.25 -4.93 -13.21
CA HIS A 35 -6.75 -3.94 -12.24
C HIS A 35 -7.88 -3.51 -11.29
N GLY A 36 -7.74 -3.87 -10.00
CA GLY A 36 -8.69 -3.54 -8.93
C GLY A 36 -9.76 -4.61 -8.64
N MET A 37 -10.00 -5.56 -9.53
CA MET A 37 -10.95 -6.67 -9.31
C MET A 37 -10.27 -8.03 -9.52
N LYS A 38 -10.33 -8.91 -8.52
CA LYS A 38 -9.86 -10.29 -8.62
C LYS A 38 -10.92 -11.22 -8.07
N VAL A 39 -11.03 -12.41 -8.66
CA VAL A 39 -11.91 -13.47 -8.13
C VAL A 39 -11.51 -13.81 -6.69
N LEU A 40 -10.21 -13.80 -6.37
CA LEU A 40 -9.71 -14.02 -5.01
C LEU A 40 -10.28 -13.01 -4.00
N ASN A 41 -10.28 -11.73 -4.34
CA ASN A 41 -10.76 -10.67 -3.43
C ASN A 41 -12.26 -10.83 -3.19
N TYR A 42 -13.02 -11.16 -4.23
CA TYR A 42 -14.43 -11.48 -4.09
C TYR A 42 -14.66 -12.68 -3.16
N LEU A 43 -13.91 -13.77 -3.35
CA LEU A 43 -14.03 -14.96 -2.49
C LEU A 43 -13.74 -14.62 -1.02
N LYS A 44 -12.70 -13.83 -0.75
CA LYS A 44 -12.37 -13.39 0.62
C LYS A 44 -13.49 -12.54 1.22
N ASP A 45 -13.99 -11.56 0.46
CA ASP A 45 -15.09 -10.69 0.88
C ASP A 45 -16.32 -11.55 1.26
N GLU A 46 -16.72 -12.52 0.43
CA GLU A 46 -17.86 -13.40 0.75
C GLU A 46 -17.58 -14.35 1.94
N LEU A 47 -16.37 -14.91 2.03
CA LEU A 47 -15.99 -15.77 3.16
C LEU A 47 -16.09 -15.00 4.48
N HIS A 48 -15.62 -13.76 4.55
CA HIS A 48 -15.71 -12.94 5.76
C HIS A 48 -17.14 -12.67 6.23
N HIS A 49 -18.15 -12.72 5.36
CA HIS A 49 -19.54 -12.38 5.71
C HIS A 49 -20.49 -13.59 5.75
N CYS A 50 -20.00 -14.79 5.42
CA CYS A 50 -20.83 -15.98 5.38
C CYS A 50 -20.98 -16.65 6.74
N ASP A 51 -22.15 -17.28 6.94
CA ASP A 51 -22.45 -18.21 8.03
C ASP A 51 -22.11 -19.66 7.65
N LYS A 52 -22.14 -19.96 6.36
CA LYS A 52 -21.80 -21.25 5.75
C LYS A 52 -21.33 -21.06 4.31
N PHE A 53 -20.44 -21.93 3.84
CA PHE A 53 -20.00 -21.94 2.45
C PHE A 53 -19.95 -23.35 1.85
N TYR A 54 -20.09 -23.41 0.52
CA TYR A 54 -20.11 -24.63 -0.28
C TYR A 54 -19.27 -24.41 -1.53
N PHE A 55 -18.18 -25.16 -1.69
CA PHE A 55 -17.33 -25.12 -2.87
C PHE A 55 -17.48 -26.41 -3.66
N SER A 56 -17.74 -26.29 -4.96
CA SER A 56 -17.76 -27.40 -5.92
C SER A 56 -16.77 -27.07 -7.02
N VAL A 57 -15.54 -27.55 -6.87
CA VAL A 57 -14.42 -27.12 -7.70
C VAL A 57 -13.62 -28.33 -8.15
N ALA A 58 -13.44 -28.44 -9.46
CA ALA A 58 -12.74 -29.56 -10.07
C ALA A 58 -11.27 -29.64 -9.61
N PHE A 59 -10.58 -28.51 -9.59
CA PHE A 59 -9.14 -28.45 -9.32
C PHE A 59 -8.83 -27.62 -8.07
N ILE A 60 -8.07 -28.23 -7.16
CA ILE A 60 -7.60 -27.60 -5.93
C ILE A 60 -6.08 -27.78 -5.83
N THR A 61 -5.37 -26.68 -5.62
CA THR A 61 -3.89 -26.65 -5.47
C THR A 61 -3.51 -25.93 -4.19
N MET A 62 -2.32 -26.22 -3.67
CA MET A 62 -1.75 -25.50 -2.53
C MET A 62 -1.63 -24.01 -2.84
N SER A 63 -1.23 -23.64 -4.07
CA SER A 63 -1.14 -22.24 -4.49
C SER A 63 -2.48 -21.50 -4.47
N GLY A 64 -3.59 -22.20 -4.70
CA GLY A 64 -4.94 -21.63 -4.57
C GLY A 64 -5.45 -21.51 -3.13
N ILE A 65 -5.04 -22.42 -2.24
CA ILE A 65 -5.46 -22.41 -0.83
C ILE A 65 -4.60 -21.47 0.01
N THR A 66 -3.28 -21.41 -0.22
CA THR A 66 -2.35 -20.62 0.60
C THR A 66 -2.86 -19.18 0.85
N PRO A 67 -3.32 -18.42 -0.18
CA PRO A 67 -3.82 -17.06 0.04
C PRO A 67 -5.05 -16.96 0.94
N LEU A 68 -5.80 -18.05 1.13
CA LEU A 68 -7.03 -18.14 1.93
C LEU A 68 -6.78 -18.71 3.33
N LEU A 69 -5.57 -19.18 3.67
CA LEU A 69 -5.32 -19.88 4.93
C LEU A 69 -5.67 -19.04 6.18
N GLN A 70 -5.35 -17.75 6.15
CA GLN A 70 -5.71 -16.83 7.25
C GLN A 70 -7.24 -16.66 7.36
N ASP A 71 -7.94 -16.62 6.22
CA ASP A 71 -9.40 -16.48 6.18
C ASP A 71 -10.08 -17.76 6.69
N LEU A 72 -9.60 -18.93 6.27
CA LEU A 72 -10.10 -20.24 6.75
C LEU A 72 -9.89 -20.43 8.26
N LEU A 73 -8.73 -19.98 8.78
CA LEU A 73 -8.46 -20.00 10.22
C LEU A 73 -9.45 -19.13 10.99
N GLU A 74 -9.80 -17.97 10.44
CA GLU A 74 -10.77 -17.06 11.04
C GLU A 74 -12.20 -17.65 11.02
N LEU A 75 -12.56 -18.33 9.93
CA LEU A 75 -13.84 -19.05 9.85
C LEU A 75 -13.95 -20.18 10.87
N GLU A 76 -12.85 -20.89 11.11
CA GLU A 76 -12.80 -21.92 12.14
C GLU A 76 -13.02 -21.33 13.54
N ARG A 77 -12.33 -20.22 13.85
CA ARG A 77 -12.52 -19.50 15.12
C ARG A 77 -13.96 -19.04 15.32
N ARG A 78 -14.62 -18.59 14.26
CA ARG A 78 -16.04 -18.19 14.25
C ARG A 78 -17.01 -19.36 14.22
N GLY A 79 -16.54 -20.60 14.03
CA GLY A 79 -17.37 -21.80 13.93
C GLY A 79 -18.20 -21.89 12.65
N VAL A 80 -17.82 -21.16 11.59
CA VAL A 80 -18.50 -21.16 10.28
C VAL A 80 -18.23 -22.48 9.57
N LYS A 81 -19.28 -23.20 9.16
CA LYS A 81 -19.14 -24.54 8.55
C LYS A 81 -18.97 -24.47 7.04
N GLY A 82 -17.99 -25.20 6.52
CA GLY A 82 -17.69 -25.32 5.09
C GLY A 82 -17.90 -26.72 4.55
N LYS A 83 -18.35 -26.82 3.29
CA LYS A 83 -18.33 -28.07 2.51
C LYS A 83 -17.52 -27.85 1.23
N ILE A 84 -16.54 -28.70 0.96
CA ILE A 84 -15.72 -28.64 -0.26
C ILE A 84 -15.83 -29.96 -1.01
N LEU A 85 -16.24 -29.91 -2.26
CA LEU A 85 -16.37 -31.05 -3.16
C LEU A 85 -15.37 -30.91 -4.31
N THR A 86 -14.58 -31.96 -4.54
CA THR A 86 -13.57 -32.03 -5.60
C THR A 86 -13.51 -33.42 -6.22
N THR A 87 -12.56 -33.66 -7.14
CA THR A 87 -12.48 -34.86 -7.97
C THR A 87 -11.03 -35.22 -8.35
N ASP A 88 -10.85 -36.41 -8.94
CA ASP A 88 -9.64 -36.92 -9.57
C ASP A 88 -9.50 -36.51 -11.04
N TYR A 89 -10.34 -35.62 -11.56
CA TYR A 89 -10.26 -35.19 -12.95
C TYR A 89 -8.84 -34.74 -13.33
N LEU A 90 -8.27 -35.38 -14.35
CA LEU A 90 -6.89 -35.20 -14.82
C LEU A 90 -5.80 -35.38 -13.74
N ASN A 91 -6.12 -35.93 -12.57
CA ASN A 91 -5.26 -35.96 -11.39
C ASN A 91 -4.59 -34.61 -11.13
N PHE A 92 -5.35 -33.52 -11.24
CA PHE A 92 -4.81 -32.17 -11.06
C PHE A 92 -4.89 -31.69 -9.61
N THR A 93 -5.87 -32.18 -8.84
CA THR A 93 -6.01 -31.80 -7.42
C THR A 93 -4.85 -32.35 -6.60
N GLU A 94 -4.11 -31.48 -5.93
CA GLU A 94 -2.91 -31.83 -5.18
C GLU A 94 -3.28 -32.53 -3.86
N PRO A 95 -2.71 -33.72 -3.54
CA PRO A 95 -2.94 -34.38 -2.26
C PRO A 95 -2.57 -33.51 -1.05
N GLU A 96 -1.49 -32.74 -1.15
CA GLU A 96 -1.03 -31.82 -0.10
C GLU A 96 -2.08 -30.72 0.17
N ALA A 97 -2.79 -30.27 -0.86
CA ALA A 97 -3.87 -29.30 -0.74
C ALA A 97 -5.07 -29.87 0.02
N LEU A 98 -5.39 -31.15 -0.20
CA LEU A 98 -6.43 -31.85 0.53
C LEU A 98 -6.04 -32.10 1.98
N GLU A 99 -4.80 -32.55 2.23
CA GLU A 99 -4.23 -32.68 3.57
C GLU A 99 -4.37 -31.37 4.34
N LYS A 100 -4.06 -30.24 3.69
CA LYS A 100 -4.15 -28.93 4.32
C LYS A 100 -5.58 -28.53 4.68
N LEU A 101 -6.56 -28.84 3.82
CA LEU A 101 -7.97 -28.55 4.12
C LEU A 101 -8.52 -29.40 5.27
N LEU A 102 -8.00 -30.62 5.45
CA LEU A 102 -8.41 -31.52 6.54
C LEU A 102 -7.90 -31.09 7.91
N GLU A 103 -6.92 -30.17 7.99
CA GLU A 103 -6.47 -29.59 9.26
C GLU A 103 -7.57 -28.72 9.92
N PHE A 104 -8.53 -28.20 9.14
CA PHE A 104 -9.60 -27.34 9.62
C PHE A 104 -10.82 -28.16 10.08
N SER A 105 -11.15 -28.08 11.37
CA SER A 105 -12.22 -28.87 11.99
C SER A 105 -13.64 -28.48 11.52
N ASN A 106 -13.79 -27.28 10.97
CA ASN A 106 -15.06 -26.73 10.48
C ASN A 106 -15.33 -27.03 8.99
N ILE A 107 -14.40 -27.66 8.27
CA ILE A 107 -14.49 -27.92 6.83
C ILE A 107 -14.64 -29.43 6.58
N GLU A 108 -15.72 -29.83 5.91
CA GLU A 108 -15.85 -31.19 5.38
C GLU A 108 -15.40 -31.21 3.92
N VAL A 109 -14.44 -32.08 3.58
CA VAL A 109 -13.97 -32.26 2.21
C VAL A 109 -14.40 -33.63 1.70
N ARG A 110 -15.05 -33.65 0.53
CA ARG A 110 -15.43 -34.87 -0.17
C ARG A 110 -14.88 -34.94 -1.58
N PHE A 111 -14.74 -36.17 -2.04
CA PHE A 111 -14.07 -36.51 -3.28
C PHE A 111 -14.98 -37.37 -4.16
N PHE A 112 -15.21 -36.88 -5.37
CA PHE A 112 -16.04 -37.54 -6.37
C PHE A 112 -15.15 -38.19 -7.44
N TYR A 113 -15.21 -39.52 -7.54
CA TYR A 113 -14.46 -40.27 -8.56
C TYR A 113 -15.13 -40.21 -9.93
N GLN A 114 -14.37 -39.86 -10.94
CA GLN A 114 -14.87 -39.61 -12.29
C GLN A 114 -15.33 -40.86 -13.05
N GLU A 115 -14.98 -42.07 -12.60
CA GLU A 115 -15.43 -43.34 -13.23
C GLU A 115 -16.97 -43.43 -13.41
N ARG A 116 -17.73 -42.56 -12.73
CA ARG A 116 -19.19 -42.47 -12.82
C ARG A 116 -19.67 -41.45 -13.86
N GLU A 117 -19.16 -40.21 -13.84
CA GLU A 117 -19.61 -39.06 -14.64
C GLU A 117 -18.53 -37.96 -14.69
N GLY A 118 -18.53 -37.10 -15.72
CA GLY A 118 -17.55 -36.01 -15.86
C GLY A 118 -17.77 -34.86 -14.87
N PHE A 119 -16.94 -34.75 -13.83
CA PHE A 119 -16.95 -33.64 -12.87
C PHE A 119 -15.99 -32.52 -13.28
N HIS A 120 -16.53 -31.37 -13.69
CA HIS A 120 -15.74 -30.17 -14.02
C HIS A 120 -16.40 -28.88 -13.51
N THR A 121 -17.15 -28.99 -12.42
CA THR A 121 -17.86 -27.86 -11.80
C THR A 121 -16.88 -26.86 -11.19
N LYS A 122 -17.31 -25.59 -11.16
CA LYS A 122 -16.59 -24.44 -10.59
C LYS A 122 -17.64 -23.49 -10.02
N GLY A 123 -18.04 -23.80 -8.80
CA GLY A 123 -19.08 -23.11 -8.07
C GLY A 123 -18.61 -22.78 -6.65
N TYR A 124 -18.81 -21.54 -6.24
CA TYR A 124 -18.56 -21.07 -4.88
C TYR A 124 -19.84 -20.46 -4.35
N PHE A 125 -20.38 -20.98 -3.26
CA PHE A 125 -21.66 -20.55 -2.72
C PHE A 125 -21.53 -20.20 -1.25
N PHE A 126 -22.20 -19.13 -0.84
CA PHE A 126 -22.13 -18.60 0.50
C PHE A 126 -23.54 -18.29 1.00
N LYS A 127 -23.76 -18.54 2.27
CA LYS A 127 -25.00 -18.18 2.97
C LYS A 127 -24.70 -17.08 3.96
N SER A 128 -25.45 -15.99 3.94
CA SER A 128 -25.41 -14.93 4.95
C SER A 128 -26.85 -14.57 5.35
N GLY A 129 -27.27 -14.98 6.54
CA GLY A 129 -28.66 -14.92 6.99
C GLY A 129 -29.60 -15.67 6.04
N ASP A 130 -30.57 -14.94 5.46
CA ASP A 130 -31.55 -15.47 4.50
C ASP A 130 -31.10 -15.34 3.03
N VAL A 131 -29.96 -14.69 2.78
CA VAL A 131 -29.42 -14.44 1.44
C VAL A 131 -28.34 -15.46 1.12
N TYR A 132 -28.35 -15.93 -0.11
CA TYR A 132 -27.29 -16.74 -0.70
C TYR A 132 -26.62 -15.96 -1.81
N THR A 133 -25.30 -15.96 -1.81
CA THR A 133 -24.47 -15.45 -2.90
C THR A 133 -23.74 -16.60 -3.55
N GLY A 134 -23.49 -16.50 -4.84
CA GLY A 134 -22.87 -17.57 -5.61
C GLY A 134 -22.02 -17.04 -6.74
N ILE A 135 -20.95 -17.77 -7.04
CA ILE A 135 -20.06 -17.55 -8.17
C ILE A 135 -20.07 -18.84 -8.98
N ILE A 136 -20.44 -18.75 -10.26
CA ILE A 136 -20.37 -19.87 -11.20
C ILE A 136 -19.60 -19.41 -12.44
N GLY A 137 -18.59 -20.18 -12.85
CA GLY A 137 -17.80 -19.79 -14.02
C GLY A 137 -16.64 -20.71 -14.34
N SER A 138 -15.51 -20.11 -14.71
CA SER A 138 -14.31 -20.80 -15.19
C SER A 138 -13.18 -20.89 -14.16
N SER A 139 -13.31 -20.20 -13.02
CA SER A 139 -12.25 -20.18 -11.99
C SER A 139 -12.19 -21.45 -11.15
N ASN A 140 -11.04 -22.13 -11.19
CA ASN A 140 -10.67 -23.17 -10.23
C ASN A 140 -9.98 -22.58 -8.99
N LEU A 141 -9.80 -23.39 -7.94
CA LEU A 141 -9.06 -23.00 -6.73
C LEU A 141 -7.55 -23.15 -6.96
N THR A 142 -7.04 -22.34 -7.89
CA THR A 142 -5.64 -22.23 -8.29
C THR A 142 -5.22 -20.78 -8.31
N LEU A 143 -3.98 -20.46 -7.93
CA LEU A 143 -3.55 -19.08 -7.75
C LEU A 143 -3.81 -18.23 -9.01
N LYS A 144 -3.44 -18.73 -10.18
CA LYS A 144 -3.60 -18.02 -11.46
C LYS A 144 -5.06 -17.78 -11.83
N ALA A 145 -5.94 -18.77 -11.66
CA ALA A 145 -7.36 -18.61 -11.95
C ALA A 145 -8.03 -17.58 -11.02
N LEU A 146 -7.55 -17.47 -9.78
CA LEU A 146 -8.12 -16.52 -8.82
C LEU A 146 -7.60 -15.09 -8.99
N THR A 147 -6.52 -14.86 -9.74
CA THR A 147 -5.81 -13.57 -9.71
C THR A 147 -5.36 -13.00 -11.06
N VAL A 148 -4.96 -13.82 -12.04
CA VAL A 148 -4.27 -13.34 -13.26
C VAL A 148 -4.94 -13.81 -14.55
N ASN A 149 -5.42 -15.06 -14.60
CA ASN A 149 -6.04 -15.58 -15.82
C ASN A 149 -7.29 -14.77 -16.18
N ASN A 150 -7.55 -14.63 -17.47
CA ASN A 150 -8.83 -14.11 -17.95
C ASN A 150 -9.94 -15.13 -17.66
N GLU A 151 -10.61 -14.98 -16.52
CA GLU A 151 -11.72 -15.83 -16.09
C GLU A 151 -13.04 -15.08 -16.21
N TRP A 152 -14.09 -15.78 -16.62
CA TRP A 152 -15.45 -15.25 -16.64
C TRP A 152 -16.27 -15.98 -15.58
N ASN A 153 -16.66 -15.26 -14.55
CA ASN A 153 -17.54 -15.80 -13.51
C ASN A 153 -18.77 -14.92 -13.34
N LEU A 154 -19.93 -15.54 -13.24
CA LEU A 154 -21.17 -14.87 -12.90
C LEU A 154 -21.36 -14.91 -11.39
N GLY A 155 -21.29 -13.75 -10.76
CA GLY A 155 -21.76 -13.52 -9.41
C GLY A 155 -23.28 -13.33 -9.41
N PHE A 156 -23.99 -13.99 -8.51
CA PHE A 156 -25.43 -13.83 -8.33
C PHE A 156 -25.81 -13.84 -6.85
N SER A 157 -27.00 -13.31 -6.55
CA SER A 157 -27.60 -13.35 -5.23
C SER A 157 -29.02 -13.91 -5.34
N SER A 158 -29.43 -14.70 -4.35
CA SER A 158 -30.73 -15.36 -4.32
C SER A 158 -31.22 -15.48 -2.89
N LEU A 159 -32.54 -15.55 -2.72
CA LEU A 159 -33.15 -16.07 -1.50
C LEU A 159 -33.16 -17.60 -1.56
N TYR A 160 -33.43 -18.23 -0.41
CA TYR A 160 -33.49 -19.69 -0.29
C TYR A 160 -34.44 -20.33 -1.32
N ASP A 161 -35.66 -19.80 -1.48
CA ASP A 161 -36.66 -20.33 -2.41
C ASP A 161 -36.46 -19.92 -3.88
N GLY A 162 -35.33 -19.27 -4.21
CA GLY A 162 -35.02 -18.91 -5.59
C GLY A 162 -34.69 -20.14 -6.44
N GLU A 163 -35.32 -20.24 -7.62
CA GLU A 163 -35.20 -21.37 -8.54
C GLU A 163 -33.74 -21.73 -8.86
N LEU A 164 -32.95 -20.74 -9.29
CA LEU A 164 -31.52 -20.93 -9.61
C LEU A 164 -30.71 -21.52 -8.45
N LEU A 165 -30.97 -21.06 -7.23
CA LEU A 165 -30.26 -21.56 -6.05
C LEU A 165 -30.66 -23.00 -5.73
N GLN A 166 -31.96 -23.32 -5.82
CA GLN A 166 -32.48 -24.66 -5.57
C GLN A 166 -31.90 -25.68 -6.56
N ASP A 167 -31.82 -25.32 -7.84
CA ASP A 167 -31.20 -26.18 -8.86
C ASP A 167 -29.72 -26.44 -8.55
N VAL A 168 -28.97 -25.39 -8.22
CA VAL A 168 -27.53 -25.49 -7.98
C VAL A 168 -27.22 -26.25 -6.68
N LEU A 169 -27.91 -25.95 -5.58
CA LEU A 169 -27.74 -26.67 -4.31
C LEU A 169 -28.24 -28.12 -4.42
N GLY A 170 -29.31 -28.37 -5.17
CA GLY A 170 -29.80 -29.71 -5.46
C GLY A 170 -28.75 -30.55 -6.19
N GLN A 171 -28.13 -30.00 -7.24
CA GLN A 171 -27.02 -30.63 -7.95
C GLN A 171 -25.80 -30.86 -7.04
N PHE A 172 -25.47 -29.88 -6.19
CA PHE A 172 -24.39 -30.02 -5.20
C PHE A 172 -24.63 -31.20 -4.25
N GLU A 173 -25.81 -31.27 -3.63
CA GLU A 173 -26.12 -32.33 -2.66
C GLU A 173 -26.24 -33.72 -3.33
N GLU A 174 -26.68 -33.78 -4.60
CA GLU A 174 -26.64 -35.04 -5.38
C GLU A 174 -25.20 -35.54 -5.52
N LEU A 175 -24.28 -34.71 -6.02
CA LEU A 175 -22.87 -35.07 -6.17
C LEU A 175 -22.22 -35.36 -4.82
N TRP A 176 -22.56 -34.59 -3.79
CA TRP A 176 -22.11 -34.78 -2.41
C TRP A 176 -22.50 -36.15 -1.85
N SER A 177 -23.74 -36.60 -2.11
CA SER A 177 -24.22 -37.92 -1.66
C SER A 177 -23.52 -39.09 -2.34
N LYS A 178 -23.04 -38.90 -3.58
CA LYS A 178 -22.31 -39.91 -4.37
C LYS A 178 -20.80 -39.92 -4.08
N SER A 179 -20.28 -38.91 -3.39
CA SER A 179 -18.86 -38.71 -3.10
C SER A 179 -18.41 -39.37 -1.79
N SER A 180 -17.13 -39.69 -1.71
CA SER A 180 -16.48 -40.29 -0.53
C SER A 180 -15.82 -39.23 0.34
N ASN A 181 -15.65 -39.49 1.64
CA ASN A 181 -14.88 -38.60 2.50
C ASN A 181 -13.40 -38.66 2.11
N VAL A 182 -12.73 -37.51 1.98
CA VAL A 182 -11.31 -37.47 1.59
C VAL A 182 -10.44 -38.26 2.58
N SER A 183 -10.74 -38.18 3.87
CA SER A 183 -9.97 -38.85 4.93
C SER A 183 -9.83 -40.36 4.70
N ASP A 184 -10.85 -41.00 4.09
CA ASP A 184 -10.87 -42.44 3.86
C ASP A 184 -10.05 -42.86 2.64
N ILE A 185 -9.89 -41.97 1.66
CA ILE A 185 -9.34 -42.29 0.33
C ILE A 185 -7.99 -41.63 0.05
N LEU A 186 -7.57 -40.66 0.87
CA LEU A 186 -6.43 -39.78 0.58
C LEU A 186 -5.14 -40.55 0.28
N GLN A 187 -4.85 -41.62 1.02
CA GLN A 187 -3.64 -42.43 0.82
C GLN A 187 -3.65 -43.18 -0.53
N GLU A 188 -4.82 -43.69 -0.94
CA GLU A 188 -5.01 -44.34 -2.24
C GLU A 188 -4.88 -43.32 -3.38
N TYR A 189 -5.52 -42.15 -3.23
CA TYR A 189 -5.41 -41.07 -4.20
C TYR A 189 -3.97 -40.56 -4.31
N LYS A 190 -3.27 -40.35 -3.20
CA LYS A 190 -1.85 -39.92 -3.18
C LYS A 190 -0.96 -40.92 -3.91
N SER A 191 -1.20 -42.21 -3.72
CA SER A 191 -0.48 -43.27 -4.44
C SER A 191 -0.75 -43.21 -5.95
N THR A 192 -2.00 -43.03 -6.33
CA THR A 192 -2.43 -42.89 -7.74
C THR A 192 -1.81 -41.65 -8.38
N TYR A 193 -1.96 -40.48 -7.76
CA TYR A 193 -1.41 -39.20 -8.18
C TYR A 193 0.10 -39.28 -8.45
N ASN A 194 0.85 -39.87 -7.51
CA ASN A 194 2.30 -40.07 -7.65
C ASN A 194 2.67 -41.04 -8.78
N SER A 195 1.87 -42.09 -8.99
CA SER A 195 2.14 -43.11 -10.01
C SER A 195 1.86 -42.65 -11.45
N THR A 196 0.83 -41.80 -11.65
CA THR A 196 0.48 -41.27 -12.97
C THR A 196 1.45 -40.19 -13.47
N GLY A 197 2.29 -39.66 -12.59
CA GLY A 197 3.20 -38.56 -12.88
C GLY A 197 2.45 -37.26 -13.19
N ARG A 198 3.07 -36.11 -12.91
CA ARG A 198 2.58 -34.79 -13.34
C ARG A 198 2.43 -34.78 -14.87
N HIS A 199 1.25 -35.11 -15.41
CA HIS A 199 0.86 -34.72 -16.76
C HIS A 199 0.56 -33.22 -16.76
N LEU A 200 1.59 -32.39 -16.52
CA LEU A 200 1.58 -31.07 -17.16
C LEU A 200 1.44 -31.33 -18.67
N PRO A 201 0.61 -30.57 -19.40
CA PRO A 201 0.74 -30.51 -20.84
C PRO A 201 2.19 -30.11 -21.11
N ARG A 202 3.00 -31.09 -21.51
CA ARG A 202 4.33 -30.87 -22.05
C ARG A 202 4.11 -30.22 -23.42
N SER A 203 3.84 -28.93 -23.43
CA SER A 203 4.28 -28.09 -24.53
C SER A 203 5.80 -28.05 -24.45
N ILE A 204 6.43 -29.16 -24.88
CA ILE A 204 7.81 -29.16 -25.32
C ILE A 204 7.77 -28.36 -26.62
N GLU A 205 7.78 -27.05 -26.50
CA GLU A 205 8.65 -26.31 -27.40
C GLU A 205 10.05 -26.68 -26.96
N ASN A 206 10.65 -27.61 -27.70
CA ASN A 206 12.08 -27.60 -27.91
C ASN A 206 12.41 -26.25 -28.54
N CYS A 207 12.48 -25.20 -27.71
CA CYS A 207 13.08 -23.92 -28.09
C CYS A 207 14.56 -24.22 -28.26
N THR A 208 14.89 -24.67 -29.46
CA THR A 208 16.22 -24.61 -30.05
C THR A 208 16.81 -23.24 -29.74
N ARG A 209 17.77 -23.20 -28.80
CA ARG A 209 18.75 -22.13 -28.54
C ARG A 209 18.35 -20.76 -29.13
N THR A 210 17.28 -20.15 -28.63
CA THR A 210 17.01 -18.74 -28.91
C THR A 210 17.91 -17.89 -28.00
N SER A 211 18.48 -16.84 -28.58
CA SER A 211 19.28 -15.84 -27.87
C SER A 211 18.59 -15.37 -26.59
N PHE A 212 19.33 -15.23 -25.49
CA PHE A 212 18.83 -14.59 -24.27
C PHE A 212 18.43 -13.14 -24.62
N LYS A 213 17.15 -12.77 -24.49
CA LYS A 213 16.62 -11.46 -24.87
C LYS A 213 16.32 -10.61 -23.62
N PRO A 214 16.49 -9.27 -23.71
CA PRO A 214 16.11 -8.37 -22.62
C PRO A 214 14.59 -8.35 -22.40
N ASN A 215 14.15 -8.25 -21.15
CA ASN A 215 12.73 -8.06 -20.79
C ASN A 215 12.24 -6.63 -21.13
N SER A 216 10.98 -6.29 -20.81
CA SER A 216 10.40 -4.94 -21.03
C SER A 216 11.25 -3.86 -20.35
N MET A 217 11.44 -3.97 -19.04
CA MET A 217 12.29 -3.09 -18.23
C MET A 217 13.68 -2.88 -18.84
N GLN A 218 14.38 -3.96 -19.19
CA GLN A 218 15.74 -3.90 -19.68
C GLN A 218 15.81 -3.20 -21.05
N ARG A 219 14.80 -3.40 -21.91
CA ARG A 219 14.69 -2.68 -23.18
C ARG A 219 14.47 -1.19 -22.96
N GLU A 220 13.60 -0.81 -22.03
CA GLU A 220 13.38 0.58 -21.66
C GLU A 220 14.65 1.23 -21.11
N PHE A 221 15.32 0.56 -20.16
CA PHE A 221 16.60 1.02 -19.60
C PHE A 221 17.64 1.26 -20.69
N ILE A 222 17.85 0.30 -21.60
CA ILE A 222 18.83 0.43 -22.69
C ILE A 222 18.47 1.60 -23.61
N SER A 223 17.18 1.75 -23.96
CA SER A 223 16.72 2.85 -24.80
C SER A 223 16.94 4.22 -24.13
N ASN A 224 16.67 4.35 -22.83
CA ASN A 224 16.93 5.59 -22.11
C ASN A 224 18.43 5.85 -21.93
N LEU A 225 19.23 4.79 -21.76
CA LEU A 225 20.69 4.89 -21.70
C LEU A 225 21.28 5.36 -23.05
N HIS A 226 20.73 4.93 -24.19
CA HIS A 226 21.13 5.44 -25.51
C HIS A 226 20.91 6.93 -25.64
N LYS A 227 19.75 7.44 -25.22
CA LYS A 227 19.47 8.88 -25.24
C LYS A 227 20.49 9.67 -24.42
N LEU A 228 20.91 9.14 -23.27
CA LEU A 228 21.95 9.78 -22.44
C LEU A 228 23.31 9.78 -23.16
N LEU A 229 23.71 8.65 -23.74
CA LEU A 229 24.95 8.54 -24.51
C LEU A 229 24.96 9.48 -25.73
N ASP A 230 23.85 9.57 -26.46
CA ASP A 230 23.68 10.46 -27.62
C ASP A 230 23.76 11.94 -27.23
N ASN A 231 23.31 12.29 -26.02
CA ASN A 231 23.43 13.62 -25.44
C ASN A 231 24.85 13.92 -24.91
N GLY A 232 25.77 12.96 -24.96
CA GLY A 232 27.15 13.11 -24.49
C GLY A 232 27.32 12.94 -22.98
N GLU A 233 26.31 12.43 -22.28
CA GLU A 233 26.38 12.13 -20.86
C GLU A 233 27.37 10.99 -20.60
N LYS A 234 28.11 11.08 -19.49
CA LYS A 234 29.18 10.13 -19.16
C LYS A 234 28.87 9.24 -17.96
N ARG A 235 27.76 9.47 -17.29
CA ARG A 235 27.40 8.77 -16.05
C ARG A 235 25.90 8.53 -16.00
N ALA A 236 25.50 7.38 -15.47
CA ALA A 236 24.10 7.06 -15.21
C ALA A 236 23.93 6.16 -13.98
N LEU A 237 22.77 6.25 -13.32
CA LEU A 237 22.38 5.46 -12.15
C LEU A 237 21.11 4.65 -12.44
N LEU A 238 21.22 3.33 -12.45
CA LEU A 238 20.08 2.42 -12.50
C LEU A 238 19.56 2.17 -11.08
N VAL A 239 18.31 2.58 -10.82
CA VAL A 239 17.58 2.27 -9.59
C VAL A 239 16.61 1.13 -9.88
N SER A 240 16.76 0.00 -9.19
CA SER A 240 15.89 -1.15 -9.46
C SER A 240 15.77 -2.07 -8.25
N ALA A 241 14.55 -2.54 -7.98
CA ALA A 241 14.23 -3.45 -6.88
C ALA A 241 15.12 -4.70 -6.84
N THR A 242 15.20 -5.32 -5.66
CA THR A 242 15.93 -6.58 -5.48
C THR A 242 15.24 -7.69 -6.27
N GLY A 243 16.02 -8.46 -7.05
CA GLY A 243 15.51 -9.61 -7.81
C GLY A 243 15.07 -9.34 -9.27
N THR A 244 15.02 -8.08 -9.73
CA THR A 244 14.59 -7.68 -11.09
C THR A 244 15.62 -7.91 -12.21
N GLY A 245 16.82 -8.41 -11.87
CA GLY A 245 17.86 -8.71 -12.85
C GLY A 245 18.76 -7.52 -13.23
N LYS A 246 19.10 -6.63 -12.29
CA LYS A 246 20.10 -5.55 -12.46
C LYS A 246 21.38 -5.98 -13.18
N THR A 247 21.93 -7.14 -12.81
CA THR A 247 23.14 -7.69 -13.43
C THR A 247 22.94 -8.02 -14.91
N TYR A 248 21.77 -8.51 -15.31
CA TYR A 248 21.44 -8.72 -16.72
C TYR A 248 21.22 -7.41 -17.46
N ALA A 249 20.59 -6.42 -16.83
CA ALA A 249 20.41 -5.08 -17.41
C ALA A 249 21.77 -4.45 -17.76
N SER A 250 22.73 -4.46 -16.83
CA SER A 250 24.10 -3.99 -17.12
C SER A 250 24.80 -4.83 -18.18
N ALA A 251 24.67 -6.17 -18.16
CA ALA A 251 25.27 -7.03 -19.18
C ALA A 251 24.79 -6.70 -20.59
N PHE A 252 23.48 -6.46 -20.77
CA PHE A 252 22.94 -6.05 -22.07
C PHE A 252 23.40 -4.65 -22.47
N ALA A 253 23.42 -3.69 -21.55
CA ALA A 253 23.91 -2.34 -21.81
C ALA A 253 25.40 -2.33 -22.23
N VAL A 254 26.25 -3.09 -21.54
CA VAL A 254 27.68 -3.20 -21.87
C VAL A 254 27.88 -3.91 -23.21
N LYS A 255 27.07 -4.93 -23.51
CA LYS A 255 27.14 -5.63 -24.80
C LYS A 255 26.80 -4.70 -25.96
N ASP A 256 25.82 -3.84 -25.76
CA ASP A 256 25.40 -2.87 -26.76
C ASP A 256 26.45 -1.76 -26.95
N ALA A 257 27.01 -1.24 -25.85
CA ALA A 257 28.10 -0.25 -25.89
C ALA A 257 29.43 -0.80 -26.44
N ASN A 258 29.66 -2.12 -26.37
CA ASN A 258 30.82 -2.85 -26.87
C ASN A 258 32.20 -2.19 -26.55
N PRO A 259 32.53 -1.96 -25.27
CA PRO A 259 33.80 -1.34 -24.87
C PRO A 259 35.01 -2.24 -25.17
N ARG A 260 36.19 -1.63 -25.39
CA ARG A 260 37.47 -2.35 -25.54
C ARG A 260 37.95 -2.86 -24.19
N LYS A 261 37.88 -2.02 -23.15
CA LYS A 261 38.20 -2.37 -21.77
C LYS A 261 37.03 -2.05 -20.84
N PHE A 262 36.66 -3.01 -20.00
CA PHE A 262 35.51 -2.93 -19.11
C PHE A 262 35.89 -3.30 -17.67
N LEU A 263 35.33 -2.58 -16.70
CA LEU A 263 35.47 -2.89 -15.27
C LEU A 263 34.10 -3.00 -14.60
N PHE A 264 33.84 -4.12 -13.94
CA PHE A 264 32.69 -4.33 -13.07
C PHE A 264 33.16 -4.37 -11.61
N VAL A 265 32.69 -3.44 -10.79
CA VAL A 265 33.10 -3.29 -9.38
C VAL A 265 31.97 -3.72 -8.46
N VAL A 266 32.29 -4.56 -7.49
CA VAL A 266 31.36 -5.05 -6.46
C VAL A 266 31.98 -5.01 -5.07
N HIS A 267 31.18 -5.14 -4.03
CA HIS A 267 31.68 -5.16 -2.65
C HIS A 267 32.12 -6.55 -2.15
N ARG A 268 31.81 -7.64 -2.88
CA ARG A 268 32.10 -9.04 -2.51
C ARG A 268 32.48 -9.90 -3.71
N GLU A 269 33.43 -10.81 -3.51
CA GLU A 269 33.94 -11.72 -4.56
C GLU A 269 32.84 -12.63 -5.14
N GLN A 270 31.92 -13.11 -4.31
CA GLN A 270 30.83 -13.99 -4.75
C GLN A 270 29.93 -13.31 -5.79
N ILE A 271 29.62 -12.03 -5.60
CA ILE A 271 28.83 -11.24 -6.54
C ILE A 271 29.59 -11.06 -7.86
N ALA A 272 30.92 -10.86 -7.80
CA ALA A 272 31.75 -10.77 -9.01
C ALA A 272 31.67 -12.08 -9.82
N LYS A 273 31.77 -13.24 -9.17
CA LYS A 273 31.65 -14.55 -9.83
C LYS A 273 30.26 -14.75 -10.46
N GLN A 274 29.19 -14.43 -9.73
CA GLN A 274 27.81 -14.51 -10.24
C GLN A 274 27.56 -13.54 -11.41
N ALA A 275 28.16 -12.35 -11.36
CA ALA A 275 28.11 -11.40 -12.45
C ALA A 275 28.84 -11.91 -13.70
N ILE A 276 30.03 -12.52 -13.56
CA ILE A 276 30.73 -13.18 -14.67
C ILE A 276 29.83 -14.23 -15.35
N GLU A 277 29.18 -15.10 -14.58
CA GLU A 277 28.27 -16.12 -15.14
C GLU A 277 27.11 -15.49 -15.91
N SER A 278 26.52 -14.43 -15.38
CA SER A 278 25.43 -13.69 -16.03
C SER A 278 25.90 -13.03 -17.34
N TYR A 279 27.08 -12.42 -17.34
CA TYR A 279 27.68 -11.82 -18.54
C TYR A 279 28.03 -12.87 -19.58
N LYS A 280 28.59 -14.03 -19.20
CA LYS A 280 28.86 -15.15 -20.13
C LYS A 280 27.59 -15.62 -20.86
N ARG A 281 26.44 -15.64 -20.17
CA ARG A 281 25.15 -16.01 -20.80
C ARG A 281 24.70 -15.01 -21.86
N VAL A 282 25.04 -13.73 -21.71
CA VAL A 282 24.69 -12.63 -22.63
C VAL A 282 25.70 -12.49 -23.78
N PHE A 283 27.00 -12.64 -23.50
CA PHE A 283 28.14 -12.53 -24.42
C PHE A 283 28.61 -13.87 -25.00
N LYS A 284 27.68 -14.77 -25.35
CA LYS A 284 28.01 -16.11 -25.86
C LYS A 284 29.09 -16.07 -26.96
N GLY A 285 30.18 -16.81 -26.77
CA GLY A 285 31.29 -16.92 -27.71
C GLY A 285 32.55 -16.10 -27.37
N ASP A 286 32.48 -15.22 -26.36
CA ASP A 286 33.58 -14.31 -25.95
C ASP A 286 34.06 -14.56 -24.51
N GLU A 287 33.93 -15.80 -24.01
CA GLU A 287 34.12 -16.11 -22.59
C GLU A 287 35.55 -15.88 -22.07
N ASP A 288 36.56 -15.96 -22.96
CA ASP A 288 37.96 -15.79 -22.62
C ASP A 288 38.32 -14.32 -22.28
N LYS A 289 37.45 -13.36 -22.60
CA LYS A 289 37.64 -11.93 -22.31
C LYS A 289 37.48 -11.60 -20.83
N PHE A 290 36.80 -12.44 -20.06
CA PHE A 290 36.46 -12.19 -18.66
C PHE A 290 37.57 -12.56 -17.69
N GLY A 291 37.85 -11.70 -16.71
CA GLY A 291 38.82 -11.90 -15.64
C GLY A 291 38.28 -11.54 -14.27
N LEU A 292 38.84 -12.14 -13.22
CA LEU A 292 38.50 -11.88 -11.83
C LEU A 292 39.69 -11.23 -11.08
N LEU A 293 39.44 -10.11 -10.40
CA LEU A 293 40.42 -9.41 -9.57
C LEU A 293 39.91 -9.21 -8.15
N THR A 294 40.26 -10.13 -7.26
CA THR A 294 39.90 -10.11 -5.84
C THR A 294 41.11 -10.34 -4.95
N GLY A 295 40.93 -10.41 -3.64
CA GLY A 295 42.04 -10.75 -2.72
C GLY A 295 42.66 -12.12 -3.01
N ASN A 296 41.93 -13.01 -3.68
CA ASN A 296 42.34 -14.40 -3.95
C ASN A 296 42.74 -14.64 -5.41
N CYS A 297 42.27 -13.82 -6.35
CA CYS A 297 42.46 -14.02 -7.80
C CYS A 297 42.92 -12.72 -8.47
N HIS A 298 43.84 -12.78 -9.42
CA HIS A 298 44.58 -11.61 -9.92
C HIS A 298 44.74 -11.60 -11.44
N ASP A 299 43.62 -11.61 -12.17
CA ASP A 299 43.61 -11.63 -13.65
C ASP A 299 43.81 -10.23 -14.26
N PHE A 300 45.01 -9.65 -14.14
CA PHE A 300 45.29 -8.26 -14.53
C PHE A 300 45.09 -7.94 -16.02
N ASP A 301 45.35 -8.90 -16.91
CA ASP A 301 45.49 -8.63 -18.36
C ASP A 301 44.20 -8.89 -19.18
N LYS A 302 43.06 -9.06 -18.51
CA LYS A 302 41.77 -9.36 -19.18
C LYS A 302 41.09 -8.10 -19.71
N ASP A 303 40.26 -8.25 -20.74
CA ASP A 303 39.56 -7.13 -21.35
C ASP A 303 38.36 -6.68 -20.52
N TYR A 304 37.69 -7.64 -19.90
CA TYR A 304 36.49 -7.43 -19.09
C TYR A 304 36.80 -7.92 -17.67
N LEU A 305 37.07 -6.99 -16.78
CA LEU A 305 37.54 -7.28 -15.44
C LEU A 305 36.42 -7.16 -14.41
N PHE A 306 36.27 -8.14 -13.54
CA PHE A 306 35.33 -8.13 -12.43
C PHE A 306 36.12 -8.07 -11.14
N ALA A 307 35.98 -6.99 -10.38
CA ALA A 307 36.83 -6.71 -9.23
C ALA A 307 36.03 -6.40 -7.97
N THR A 308 36.60 -6.74 -6.81
CA THR A 308 36.08 -6.20 -5.55
C THR A 308 36.64 -4.82 -5.28
N VAL A 309 35.81 -3.92 -4.74
CA VAL A 309 36.22 -2.55 -4.39
C VAL A 309 37.43 -2.55 -3.45
N GLN A 310 37.47 -3.46 -2.46
CA GLN A 310 38.57 -3.55 -1.49
C GLN A 310 39.90 -3.98 -2.12
N THR A 311 39.85 -4.68 -3.25
CA THR A 311 41.06 -5.09 -3.98
C THR A 311 41.47 -3.99 -4.95
N MET A 312 40.52 -3.50 -5.74
CA MET A 312 40.79 -2.48 -6.75
C MET A 312 41.26 -1.17 -6.11
N SER A 313 40.73 -0.78 -4.94
CA SER A 313 41.09 0.48 -4.26
C SER A 313 42.48 0.47 -3.58
N LYS A 314 43.27 -0.60 -3.69
CA LYS A 314 44.64 -0.66 -3.14
C LYS A 314 45.60 0.10 -4.06
N ASP A 315 46.47 0.93 -3.47
CA ASP A 315 47.35 1.82 -4.23
C ASP A 315 48.23 1.10 -5.26
N HIS A 316 48.72 -0.11 -4.96
CA HIS A 316 49.53 -0.90 -5.89
C HIS A 316 48.74 -1.68 -6.96
N ILE A 317 47.40 -1.64 -6.91
CA ILE A 317 46.49 -2.33 -7.83
C ILE A 317 45.94 -1.34 -8.86
N TYR A 318 45.17 -0.32 -8.45
CA TYR A 318 44.56 0.60 -9.43
C TYR A 318 45.60 1.39 -10.22
N THR A 319 46.76 1.72 -9.62
CA THR A 319 47.85 2.45 -10.31
C THR A 319 48.56 1.63 -11.39
N ARG A 320 48.26 0.32 -11.52
CA ARG A 320 48.75 -0.50 -12.64
C ARG A 320 48.04 -0.18 -13.95
N TYR A 321 46.81 0.33 -13.86
CA TYR A 321 46.02 0.72 -15.01
C TYR A 321 46.16 2.21 -15.26
N SER A 322 46.13 2.63 -16.52
CA SER A 322 46.04 4.06 -16.84
C SER A 322 44.70 4.63 -16.37
N ARG A 323 44.62 5.96 -16.15
CA ARG A 323 43.38 6.60 -15.68
C ARG A 323 42.22 6.39 -16.66
N ASP A 324 42.53 6.36 -17.95
CA ASP A 324 41.62 6.18 -19.08
C ASP A 324 41.61 4.74 -19.64
N GLU A 325 42.17 3.77 -18.90
CA GLU A 325 42.30 2.38 -19.38
C GLU A 325 40.94 1.76 -19.73
N PHE A 326 39.96 1.95 -18.85
CA PHE A 326 38.62 1.37 -18.97
C PHE A 326 37.70 2.32 -19.74
N ASP A 327 37.06 1.84 -20.80
CA ASP A 327 36.06 2.63 -21.53
C ASP A 327 34.76 2.72 -20.73
N TYR A 328 34.41 1.65 -20.02
CA TYR A 328 33.13 1.52 -19.33
C TYR A 328 33.34 0.92 -17.95
N ILE A 329 32.84 1.58 -16.91
CA ILE A 329 32.88 1.09 -15.54
C ILE A 329 31.46 0.93 -15.00
N VAL A 330 31.14 -0.27 -14.50
CA VAL A 330 29.89 -0.55 -13.80
C VAL A 330 30.18 -0.77 -12.32
N ILE A 331 29.39 -0.15 -11.44
CA ILE A 331 29.50 -0.30 -9.99
C ILE A 331 28.17 -0.80 -9.44
N ASP A 332 28.16 -2.00 -8.88
CA ASP A 332 26.99 -2.58 -8.23
C ASP A 332 26.94 -2.20 -6.74
N GLU A 333 25.73 -2.11 -6.19
CA GLU A 333 25.45 -1.59 -4.84
C GLU A 333 26.15 -0.25 -4.57
N VAL A 334 26.02 0.66 -5.53
CA VAL A 334 26.69 1.97 -5.50
C VAL A 334 26.22 2.85 -4.36
N HIS A 335 25.16 2.46 -3.64
CA HIS A 335 24.81 3.10 -2.38
C HIS A 335 25.93 3.02 -1.32
N LYS A 336 26.97 2.20 -1.53
CA LYS A 336 28.17 2.18 -0.67
C LYS A 336 29.25 3.17 -1.08
N ALA A 337 29.01 3.97 -2.12
CA ALA A 337 30.01 4.85 -2.72
C ALA A 337 30.54 5.95 -1.77
N GLY A 338 29.87 6.20 -0.64
CA GLY A 338 30.35 7.14 0.38
C GLY A 338 31.61 6.68 1.13
N ALA A 339 32.00 5.40 1.03
CA ALA A 339 33.24 4.92 1.66
C ALA A 339 34.48 5.32 0.85
N ASP A 340 35.58 5.67 1.54
CA ASP A 340 36.87 6.11 0.96
C ASP A 340 37.36 5.19 -0.18
N SER A 341 37.13 3.88 -0.06
CA SER A 341 37.51 2.89 -1.07
C SER A 341 36.84 3.11 -2.43
N TYR A 342 35.58 3.56 -2.46
CA TYR A 342 34.88 3.88 -3.70
C TYR A 342 35.30 5.24 -4.24
N GLN A 343 35.43 6.24 -3.35
CA GLN A 343 35.86 7.59 -3.73
C GLN A 343 37.21 7.57 -4.46
N LYS A 344 38.17 6.78 -3.97
CA LYS A 344 39.47 6.56 -4.65
C LYS A 344 39.32 6.09 -6.11
N LEU A 345 38.34 5.25 -6.41
CA LEU A 345 38.11 4.77 -7.78
C LEU A 345 37.57 5.88 -8.67
N PHE A 346 36.57 6.63 -8.18
CA PHE A 346 35.99 7.78 -8.90
C PHE A 346 36.99 8.92 -9.12
N GLU A 347 37.90 9.15 -8.18
CA GLU A 347 38.95 10.18 -8.28
C GLU A 347 40.07 9.79 -9.26
N TYR A 348 40.40 8.50 -9.35
CA TYR A 348 41.49 8.02 -10.20
C TYR A 348 41.07 7.75 -11.65
N PHE A 349 40.00 6.98 -11.85
CA PHE A 349 39.60 6.50 -13.17
C PHE A 349 38.72 7.52 -13.91
N THR A 350 39.00 7.70 -15.19
CA THR A 350 38.30 8.60 -16.12
C THR A 350 37.82 7.83 -17.35
N PRO A 351 36.87 6.89 -17.20
CA PRO A 351 36.31 6.14 -18.31
C PRO A 351 35.46 7.01 -19.23
N LYS A 352 35.09 6.46 -20.40
CA LYS A 352 34.11 7.10 -21.29
C LYS A 352 32.72 7.08 -20.67
N PHE A 353 32.38 6.04 -19.90
CA PHE A 353 31.09 5.94 -19.23
C PHE A 353 31.13 5.23 -17.87
N TYR A 354 30.37 5.75 -16.90
CA TYR A 354 30.08 5.13 -15.60
C TYR A 354 28.61 4.72 -15.50
N LEU A 355 28.36 3.49 -15.05
CA LEU A 355 27.02 3.03 -14.69
C LEU A 355 26.99 2.56 -13.23
N GLY A 356 26.24 3.26 -12.39
CA GLY A 356 25.93 2.83 -11.03
C GLY A 356 24.65 2.00 -11.00
N MET A 357 24.58 1.01 -10.12
CA MET A 357 23.35 0.25 -9.87
C MET A 357 23.07 0.18 -8.38
N SER A 358 21.81 0.42 -7.97
CA SER A 358 21.37 0.26 -6.59
C SER A 358 19.90 -0.10 -6.49
N ALA A 359 19.51 -0.82 -5.44
CA ALA A 359 18.10 -0.98 -5.07
C ALA A 359 17.57 0.16 -4.19
N SER A 360 18.46 0.91 -3.54
CA SER A 360 18.13 1.95 -2.58
C SER A 360 19.19 3.05 -2.66
N PRO A 361 19.09 3.98 -3.61
CA PRO A 361 19.97 5.14 -3.69
C PRO A 361 19.74 6.11 -2.51
N ASP A 362 18.55 6.08 -1.90
CA ASP A 362 18.17 7.00 -0.82
C ASP A 362 18.79 6.53 0.50
N ARG A 363 19.89 7.16 0.89
CA ARG A 363 20.58 6.91 2.16
C ARG A 363 20.19 7.93 3.22
N THR A 364 20.45 7.59 4.48
CA THR A 364 20.28 8.48 5.64
C THR A 364 21.55 9.25 6.01
N ASP A 365 22.67 9.05 5.30
CA ASP A 365 23.92 9.80 5.50
C ASP A 365 24.07 10.94 4.48
N ASP A 366 24.96 11.90 4.74
CA ASP A 366 25.10 13.14 3.95
C ASP A 366 25.74 12.93 2.57
N PHE A 367 25.81 11.69 2.03
CA PHE A 367 26.49 11.40 0.78
C PHE A 367 25.51 11.26 -0.41
N ASN A 368 25.61 12.19 -1.38
CA ASN A 368 24.73 12.26 -2.53
C ASN A 368 25.19 11.33 -3.68
N ILE A 369 24.52 10.19 -3.84
CA ILE A 369 24.80 9.25 -4.94
C ILE A 369 24.33 9.78 -6.28
N TYR A 370 23.23 10.53 -6.34
CA TYR A 370 22.73 11.06 -7.61
C TYR A 370 23.75 12.04 -8.22
N GLU A 371 24.40 12.85 -7.39
CA GLU A 371 25.48 13.76 -7.81
C GLU A 371 26.67 13.03 -8.44
N LEU A 372 27.08 11.89 -7.88
CA LEU A 372 28.15 11.08 -8.48
C LEU A 372 27.87 10.68 -9.92
N PHE A 373 26.58 10.56 -10.29
CA PHE A 373 26.14 10.12 -11.61
C PHE A 373 25.49 11.25 -12.42
N ASP A 374 25.80 12.51 -12.10
CA ASP A 374 25.29 13.69 -12.79
C ASP A 374 23.75 13.73 -12.86
N TYR A 375 23.07 13.12 -11.88
CA TYR A 375 21.61 13.03 -11.76
C TYR A 375 20.91 12.28 -12.91
N ASN A 376 21.68 11.56 -13.72
CA ASN A 376 21.18 10.77 -14.83
C ASN A 376 20.59 9.44 -14.34
N VAL A 377 19.29 9.39 -14.08
CA VAL A 377 18.57 8.17 -13.67
C VAL A 377 17.72 7.67 -14.85
N PRO A 378 18.25 6.84 -15.76
CA PRO A 378 17.51 6.38 -16.95
C PRO A 378 16.30 5.48 -16.61
N LEU A 379 16.25 4.90 -15.41
CA LEU A 379 15.18 4.03 -14.95
C LEU A 379 15.16 3.92 -13.41
N ASP A 380 13.97 4.01 -12.83
CA ASP A 380 13.67 3.78 -11.40
C ASP A 380 12.47 2.81 -11.30
N ILE A 381 12.74 1.56 -10.90
CA ILE A 381 11.73 0.50 -10.75
C ILE A 381 11.70 0.00 -9.32
N ARG A 382 10.57 0.20 -8.64
CA ARG A 382 10.33 -0.22 -7.26
C ARG A 382 9.63 -1.59 -7.23
N LEU A 383 9.26 -2.04 -6.02
CA LEU A 383 8.68 -3.37 -5.80
C LEU A 383 7.36 -3.56 -6.58
N GLU A 384 6.48 -2.57 -6.54
CA GLU A 384 5.17 -2.62 -7.21
C GLU A 384 5.33 -2.74 -8.73
N ASP A 385 6.13 -1.87 -9.34
CA ASP A 385 6.46 -1.90 -10.77
C ASP A 385 7.04 -3.28 -11.19
N ALA A 386 7.91 -3.83 -10.33
CA ALA A 386 8.55 -5.12 -10.59
C ALA A 386 7.61 -6.33 -10.49
N LEU A 387 6.55 -6.23 -9.68
CA LEU A 387 5.49 -7.24 -9.59
C LEU A 387 4.52 -7.13 -10.77
N GLU A 388 4.16 -5.91 -11.16
CA GLU A 388 3.29 -5.63 -12.30
C GLU A 388 3.88 -6.13 -13.62
N GLU A 389 5.19 -5.93 -13.82
CA GLU A 389 5.92 -6.39 -15.01
C GLU A 389 6.29 -7.89 -14.98
N ASP A 390 5.76 -8.65 -14.00
CA ASP A 390 6.05 -10.08 -13.79
C ASP A 390 7.58 -10.36 -13.79
N LEU A 391 8.37 -9.45 -13.20
CA LEU A 391 9.83 -9.61 -13.09
C LEU A 391 10.22 -10.43 -11.85
N LEU A 392 9.34 -10.45 -10.87
CA LEU A 392 9.54 -11.09 -9.57
C LEU A 392 8.62 -12.29 -9.40
N CYS A 393 9.03 -13.22 -8.55
CA CYS A 393 8.19 -14.29 -8.04
C CYS A 393 7.11 -13.67 -7.14
N PRO A 394 5.82 -14.01 -7.33
CA PRO A 394 4.75 -13.60 -6.44
C PRO A 394 5.01 -14.01 -4.98
N PHE A 395 4.42 -13.31 -4.02
CA PHE A 395 4.54 -13.62 -2.60
C PHE A 395 3.20 -13.67 -1.88
N GLN A 396 3.12 -14.53 -0.86
CA GLN A 396 2.00 -14.62 0.06
C GLN A 396 2.50 -14.14 1.44
N TYR A 397 2.12 -12.92 1.80
CA TYR A 397 2.54 -12.28 3.04
C TYR A 397 1.53 -12.54 4.16
N PHE A 398 2.02 -13.02 5.30
CA PHE A 398 1.25 -13.28 6.51
C PHE A 398 1.87 -12.51 7.68
N GLY A 399 1.26 -11.40 8.07
CA GLY A 399 1.56 -10.71 9.32
C GLY A 399 0.78 -11.33 10.47
N ILE A 400 1.49 -12.06 11.32
CA ILE A 400 0.90 -12.83 12.42
C ILE A 400 1.39 -12.31 13.76
N THR A 401 0.54 -12.45 14.77
CA THR A 401 0.82 -11.96 16.11
C THR A 401 1.96 -12.77 16.71
N ASP A 402 3.02 -12.11 17.18
CA ASP A 402 4.09 -12.79 17.92
C ASP A 402 3.59 -13.21 19.31
N LEU A 403 4.12 -14.33 19.82
CA LEU A 403 3.66 -14.99 21.04
C LEU A 403 3.91 -14.11 22.28
N GLU A 404 2.94 -14.09 23.20
CA GLU A 404 3.15 -13.53 24.53
C GLU A 404 3.88 -14.53 25.42
N VAL A 405 5.06 -14.15 25.93
CA VAL A 405 5.88 -15.04 26.74
C VAL A 405 5.80 -14.60 28.20
N ASN A 406 5.23 -15.46 29.06
CA ASN A 406 4.98 -15.17 30.48
C ASN A 406 4.09 -13.93 30.71
N GLY A 407 3.05 -13.74 29.89
CA GLY A 407 2.13 -12.59 30.00
C GLY A 407 2.76 -11.24 29.63
N LYS A 408 3.92 -11.25 28.95
CA LYS A 408 4.53 -10.06 28.38
C LYS A 408 4.52 -10.15 26.86
N THR A 409 3.87 -9.18 26.23
CA THR A 409 3.96 -8.96 24.79
C THR A 409 5.39 -8.51 24.43
N LEU A 410 5.93 -9.03 23.33
CA LEU A 410 7.23 -8.60 22.83
C LEU A 410 7.16 -7.15 22.32
N THR A 411 8.07 -6.32 22.80
CA THR A 411 8.29 -4.92 22.37
C THR A 411 9.70 -4.72 21.83
N ASP A 412 10.01 -3.52 21.34
CA ASP A 412 11.33 -3.15 20.80
C ASP A 412 12.49 -3.38 21.80
N GLU A 413 12.18 -3.41 23.10
CA GLU A 413 13.13 -3.53 24.21
C GLU A 413 13.13 -4.93 24.86
N SER A 414 12.51 -5.92 24.21
CA SER A 414 12.39 -7.28 24.75
C SER A 414 13.74 -7.90 25.08
N GLU A 415 13.85 -8.47 26.28
CA GLU A 415 15.06 -9.18 26.69
C GLU A 415 15.29 -10.46 25.87
N PHE A 416 16.56 -10.77 25.62
CA PHE A 416 17.01 -11.96 24.89
C PHE A 416 16.32 -13.27 25.29
N ARG A 417 16.10 -13.48 26.60
CA ARG A 417 15.47 -14.71 27.11
C ARG A 417 14.06 -14.97 26.57
N TYR A 418 13.31 -13.91 26.26
CA TYR A 418 11.96 -14.04 25.73
C TYR A 418 11.98 -14.35 24.24
N LEU A 419 12.95 -13.76 23.52
CA LEU A 419 13.17 -13.97 22.09
C LEU A 419 13.57 -15.41 21.74
N THR A 420 14.22 -16.13 22.64
CA THR A 420 14.70 -17.51 22.44
C THR A 420 14.00 -18.52 23.35
N SER A 421 12.82 -18.21 23.88
CA SER A 421 12.05 -19.15 24.72
C SER A 421 11.58 -20.38 23.92
N ASP A 422 11.45 -21.54 24.59
CA ASP A 422 11.04 -22.78 23.90
C ASP A 422 9.63 -22.70 23.32
N ASP A 423 8.74 -21.97 24.00
CA ASP A 423 7.38 -21.69 23.57
C ASP A 423 7.37 -20.86 22.27
N ARG A 424 8.15 -19.77 22.20
CA ARG A 424 8.27 -18.95 20.97
C ARG A 424 8.86 -19.76 19.83
N VAL A 425 9.87 -20.60 20.09
CA VAL A 425 10.45 -21.47 19.05
C VAL A 425 9.42 -22.48 18.52
N ASN A 426 8.64 -23.11 19.41
CA ASN A 426 7.55 -24.01 18.99
C ASN A 426 6.54 -23.26 18.12
N TYR A 427 6.13 -22.07 18.56
CA TYR A 427 5.20 -21.23 17.83
C TYR A 427 5.71 -20.83 16.44
N ILE A 428 7.00 -20.45 16.33
CA ILE A 428 7.60 -20.10 15.03
C ILE A 428 7.58 -21.29 14.07
N LEU A 429 7.97 -22.49 14.55
CA LEU A 429 7.97 -23.70 13.73
C LEU A 429 6.56 -24.12 13.34
N GLU A 430 5.61 -24.10 14.28
CA GLU A 430 4.19 -24.40 14.03
C GLU A 430 3.62 -23.48 12.93
N LYS A 431 3.87 -22.16 13.02
CA LYS A 431 3.39 -21.22 12.00
C LYS A 431 4.13 -21.38 10.67
N SER A 432 5.42 -21.69 10.70
CA SER A 432 6.20 -22.03 9.51
C SER A 432 5.67 -23.26 8.78
N ASP A 433 5.23 -24.28 9.50
CA ASP A 433 4.59 -25.47 8.94
C ASP A 433 3.17 -25.15 8.45
N PHE A 434 2.40 -24.38 9.23
CA PHE A 434 1.03 -24.06 8.91
C PHE A 434 0.87 -23.24 7.62
N TYR A 435 1.63 -22.16 7.43
CA TYR A 435 1.56 -21.39 6.18
C TYR A 435 2.33 -22.04 5.03
N GLY A 436 3.20 -23.00 5.35
CA GLY A 436 3.90 -23.85 4.40
C GLY A 436 4.90 -23.09 3.52
N TYR A 437 5.16 -23.66 2.35
CA TYR A 437 6.12 -23.17 1.36
C TYR A 437 5.71 -23.62 -0.05
N SER A 438 6.26 -22.99 -1.08
CA SER A 438 6.07 -23.41 -2.47
C SER A 438 7.18 -24.37 -2.92
N GLY A 439 6.85 -25.38 -3.72
CA GLY A 439 7.81 -26.36 -4.23
C GLY A 439 7.88 -27.63 -3.39
N SER A 440 8.86 -28.49 -3.66
CA SER A 440 8.93 -29.85 -3.10
C SER A 440 9.57 -29.94 -1.70
N ARG A 441 10.33 -28.92 -1.28
CA ARG A 441 11.07 -28.91 -0.02
C ARG A 441 11.19 -27.50 0.53
N ARG A 442 11.15 -27.33 1.85
CA ARG A 442 11.43 -26.06 2.52
C ARG A 442 12.87 -25.60 2.28
N LYS A 443 13.01 -24.35 1.83
CA LYS A 443 14.28 -23.62 1.68
C LYS A 443 14.07 -22.22 2.27
N ALA A 444 14.24 -22.10 3.59
CA ALA A 444 13.80 -20.93 4.36
C ALA A 444 14.95 -20.03 4.85
N LEU A 445 14.71 -18.72 4.83
CA LEU A 445 15.56 -17.72 5.49
C LEU A 445 14.86 -17.14 6.71
N VAL A 446 15.56 -17.05 7.84
CA VAL A 446 15.04 -16.49 9.09
C VAL A 446 15.85 -15.26 9.49
N PHE A 447 15.20 -14.10 9.57
CA PHE A 447 15.83 -12.84 9.94
C PHE A 447 15.54 -12.48 11.40
N CYS A 448 16.59 -12.42 12.21
CA CYS A 448 16.51 -12.11 13.64
C CYS A 448 17.27 -10.83 14.00
N SER A 449 17.13 -10.38 15.25
CA SER A 449 17.62 -9.06 15.69
C SER A 449 19.11 -9.06 16.03
N THR A 450 19.62 -10.15 16.62
CA THR A 450 20.99 -10.20 17.15
C THR A 450 21.72 -11.50 16.85
N LYS A 451 23.05 -11.44 16.73
CA LYS A 451 23.88 -12.63 16.43
C LYS A 451 23.74 -13.74 17.47
N LYS A 452 23.51 -13.35 18.73
CA LYS A 452 23.26 -14.30 19.83
C LYS A 452 21.93 -15.02 19.63
N GLU A 453 20.91 -14.30 19.16
CA GLU A 453 19.57 -14.86 18.90
C GLU A 453 19.64 -15.87 17.76
N ALA A 454 20.34 -15.53 16.68
CA ALA A 454 20.55 -16.43 15.54
C ALA A 454 21.11 -17.79 15.97
N ARG A 455 22.18 -17.78 16.77
CA ARG A 455 22.89 -18.99 17.22
C ARG A 455 22.03 -19.85 18.14
N GLU A 456 21.31 -19.23 19.07
CA GLU A 456 20.45 -19.95 20.01
C GLU A 456 19.21 -20.52 19.31
N LEU A 457 18.56 -19.76 18.43
CA LEU A 457 17.43 -20.25 17.63
C LEU A 457 17.86 -21.43 16.75
N ALA A 458 19.03 -21.36 16.10
CA ALA A 458 19.51 -22.45 15.27
C ALA A 458 19.74 -23.72 16.10
N LYS A 459 20.31 -23.60 17.30
CA LYS A 459 20.47 -24.74 18.21
C LYS A 459 19.11 -25.37 18.54
N LYS A 460 18.13 -24.56 18.92
CA LYS A 460 16.78 -25.03 19.30
C LYS A 460 15.98 -25.62 18.14
N PHE A 461 16.16 -25.10 16.92
CA PHE A 461 15.55 -25.69 15.72
C PHE A 461 16.10 -27.10 15.47
N ASN A 462 17.42 -27.29 15.59
CA ASN A 462 18.03 -28.61 15.45
C ASN A 462 17.60 -29.58 16.58
N GLU A 463 17.45 -29.10 17.82
CA GLU A 463 16.93 -29.91 18.94
C GLU A 463 15.49 -30.41 18.67
N LYS A 464 14.73 -29.72 17.81
CA LYS A 464 13.39 -30.08 17.35
C LYS A 464 13.38 -30.73 15.96
N GLU A 465 14.51 -31.31 15.55
CA GLU A 465 14.66 -32.04 14.29
C GLU A 465 14.44 -31.21 13.01
N HIS A 466 14.61 -29.89 13.07
CA HIS A 466 14.66 -29.02 11.89
C HIS A 466 16.11 -28.64 11.56
N PRO A 467 16.74 -29.25 10.53
CA PRO A 467 18.13 -28.99 10.18
C PRO A 467 18.37 -27.51 9.85
N THR A 468 19.16 -26.86 10.71
CA THR A 468 19.29 -25.40 10.69
C THR A 468 20.72 -24.95 10.95
N ILE A 469 21.15 -23.86 10.32
CA ILE A 469 22.43 -23.21 10.65
C ILE A 469 22.25 -21.71 10.86
N ALA A 470 22.98 -21.15 11.83
CA ALA A 470 23.10 -19.72 11.99
C ALA A 470 24.28 -19.20 11.19
N LEU A 471 24.06 -18.21 10.32
CA LEU A 471 25.11 -17.47 9.65
C LEU A 471 25.12 -16.03 10.16
N THR A 472 26.32 -15.57 10.55
CA THR A 472 26.65 -14.22 11.02
C THR A 472 27.80 -13.60 10.20
N GLY A 473 27.93 -12.26 10.24
CA GLY A 473 29.01 -11.56 9.53
C GLY A 473 30.43 -12.04 9.86
N GLU A 474 30.60 -12.76 10.97
CA GLU A 474 31.86 -13.35 11.46
C GLU A 474 32.22 -14.67 10.77
N ASP A 475 31.27 -15.35 10.14
CA ASP A 475 31.49 -16.66 9.52
C ASP A 475 32.30 -16.55 8.22
N LYS A 476 33.24 -17.49 8.03
CA LYS A 476 34.10 -17.56 6.84
C LYS A 476 33.28 -17.87 5.59
N GLN A 477 33.80 -17.46 4.42
CA GLN A 477 33.14 -17.65 3.14
C GLN A 477 32.85 -19.13 2.83
N GLU A 478 33.78 -20.03 3.12
CA GLU A 478 33.62 -21.49 2.91
C GLU A 478 32.41 -22.04 3.67
N VAL A 479 32.19 -21.59 4.91
CA VAL A 479 31.04 -22.02 5.74
C VAL A 479 29.72 -21.52 5.16
N ARG A 480 29.72 -20.32 4.58
CA ARG A 480 28.53 -19.76 3.92
C ARG A 480 28.21 -20.51 2.64
N GLU A 481 29.22 -20.82 1.82
CA GLU A 481 29.04 -21.57 0.57
C GLU A 481 28.53 -22.99 0.85
N ASP A 482 29.10 -23.69 1.85
CA ASP A 482 28.58 -25.00 2.27
C ASP A 482 27.14 -24.91 2.79
N ALA A 483 26.81 -23.92 3.61
CA ALA A 483 25.45 -23.74 4.11
C ALA A 483 24.43 -23.48 2.99
N ILE A 484 24.79 -22.66 1.99
CA ILE A 484 23.94 -22.39 0.82
C ILE A 484 23.76 -23.67 0.01
N ASP A 485 24.85 -24.40 -0.27
CA ASP A 485 24.79 -25.66 -1.00
C ASP A 485 23.92 -26.69 -0.27
N ARG A 486 24.06 -26.84 1.06
CA ARG A 486 23.19 -27.70 1.87
C ARG A 486 21.71 -27.28 1.85
N LEU A 487 21.43 -25.99 1.65
CA LEU A 487 20.06 -25.49 1.52
C LEU A 487 19.50 -25.74 0.12
N THR A 488 20.29 -25.60 -0.94
CA THR A 488 19.78 -25.66 -2.33
C THR A 488 19.89 -27.04 -2.96
N ASN A 489 20.91 -27.82 -2.62
CA ASN A 489 21.22 -29.11 -3.20
C ASN A 489 20.37 -30.22 -2.58
N ASP A 490 19.43 -30.75 -3.37
CA ASP A 490 18.46 -31.74 -2.91
C ASP A 490 19.04 -33.18 -2.82
N GLU A 491 20.26 -33.41 -3.31
CA GLU A 491 20.93 -34.71 -3.28
C GLU A 491 21.78 -34.94 -2.01
N ARG A 492 22.02 -33.90 -1.20
CA ARG A 492 22.82 -34.04 0.03
C ARG A 492 22.05 -34.70 1.16
N GLU A 493 22.73 -35.58 1.91
CA GLU A 493 22.17 -36.21 3.11
C GLU A 493 22.03 -35.24 4.28
N ASP A 494 22.96 -34.28 4.42
CA ASP A 494 23.02 -33.28 5.51
C ASP A 494 22.31 -31.95 5.17
N ARG A 495 21.27 -32.05 4.36
CA ARG A 495 20.47 -30.93 3.84
C ARG A 495 19.84 -30.07 4.94
N LEU A 496 19.81 -28.76 4.70
CA LEU A 496 19.23 -27.77 5.61
C LEU A 496 17.81 -27.40 5.19
N GLU A 497 16.95 -27.09 6.16
CA GLU A 497 15.64 -26.46 5.91
C GLU A 497 15.69 -24.94 6.13
N TYR A 498 16.47 -24.49 7.12
CA TYR A 498 16.54 -23.10 7.53
C TYR A 498 17.98 -22.57 7.59
N ILE A 499 18.15 -21.32 7.17
CA ILE A 499 19.31 -20.51 7.49
C ILE A 499 18.85 -19.30 8.31
N ILE A 500 19.37 -19.18 9.53
CA ILE A 500 19.09 -18.03 10.40
C ILE A 500 20.19 -17.00 10.28
N THR A 501 19.83 -15.73 10.15
CA THR A 501 20.80 -14.67 9.90
C THR A 501 20.48 -13.33 10.55
N VAL A 502 21.54 -12.53 10.67
CA VAL A 502 21.54 -11.12 11.07
C VAL A 502 22.34 -10.37 10.03
N ASP A 503 21.65 -9.58 9.22
CA ASP A 503 22.18 -8.62 8.24
C ASP A 503 23.08 -9.16 7.10
N ILE A 504 23.57 -10.41 7.12
CA ILE A 504 24.43 -10.94 6.04
C ILE A 504 23.69 -11.03 4.72
N PHE A 505 22.44 -11.51 4.76
CA PHE A 505 21.60 -11.66 3.58
C PHE A 505 20.87 -10.36 3.23
N ASN A 506 21.11 -9.26 3.96
CA ASN A 506 20.66 -7.96 3.48
C ASN A 506 21.42 -7.59 2.20
N GLU A 507 22.67 -8.05 2.02
CA GLU A 507 23.52 -7.71 0.87
C GLU A 507 24.44 -8.88 0.46
N GLY A 508 24.42 -9.28 -0.82
CA GLY A 508 25.52 -10.02 -1.44
C GLY A 508 25.56 -11.55 -1.33
N VAL A 509 24.49 -12.21 -0.89
CA VAL A 509 24.30 -13.65 -1.09
C VAL A 509 22.97 -13.87 -1.81
N ASP A 510 23.01 -14.69 -2.86
CA ASP A 510 21.89 -14.95 -3.75
C ASP A 510 21.49 -16.42 -3.67
N ILE A 511 20.26 -16.68 -3.23
CA ILE A 511 19.66 -18.02 -3.19
C ILE A 511 18.27 -17.94 -3.86
N PRO A 512 18.19 -18.03 -5.20
CA PRO A 512 16.93 -17.92 -5.92
C PRO A 512 15.87 -18.94 -5.48
N GLU A 513 16.30 -20.10 -4.99
CA GLU A 513 15.46 -21.22 -4.58
C GLU A 513 14.75 -21.00 -3.23
N VAL A 514 15.02 -19.91 -2.51
CA VAL A 514 14.32 -19.59 -1.26
C VAL A 514 12.83 -19.47 -1.51
N ASN A 515 12.04 -20.25 -0.77
CA ASN A 515 10.59 -20.34 -0.91
C ASN A 515 9.83 -19.97 0.37
N GLN A 516 10.55 -19.67 1.46
CA GLN A 516 9.97 -19.18 2.70
C GLN A 516 10.88 -18.13 3.35
N VAL A 517 10.29 -17.04 3.84
CA VAL A 517 11.00 -15.98 4.57
C VAL A 517 10.31 -15.75 5.91
N LEU A 518 11.03 -15.91 7.01
CA LEU A 518 10.54 -15.67 8.37
C LEU A 518 11.17 -14.38 8.92
N LEU A 519 10.36 -13.38 9.25
CA LEU A 519 10.79 -12.16 9.90
C LEU A 519 10.44 -12.26 11.39
N VAL A 520 11.46 -12.47 12.24
CA VAL A 520 11.28 -12.66 13.70
C VAL A 520 11.85 -11.49 14.50
N ARG A 521 11.90 -10.30 13.88
CA ARG A 521 12.50 -9.08 14.43
C ARG A 521 11.64 -7.85 14.14
N PRO A 522 11.75 -6.77 14.94
CA PRO A 522 11.08 -5.51 14.64
C PRO A 522 11.53 -4.91 13.29
N THR A 523 10.57 -4.37 12.54
CA THR A 523 10.87 -3.60 11.32
C THR A 523 11.39 -2.21 11.67
N GLN A 524 12.70 -2.00 11.51
CA GLN A 524 13.36 -0.72 11.81
C GLN A 524 13.47 0.20 10.59
N SER A 525 13.37 -0.34 9.38
CA SER A 525 13.55 0.39 8.11
C SER A 525 12.76 -0.28 7.00
N SER A 526 12.00 0.51 6.24
CA SER A 526 11.28 0.04 5.04
C SER A 526 12.25 -0.49 3.97
N ILE A 527 13.43 0.12 3.84
CA ILE A 527 14.47 -0.30 2.89
C ILE A 527 14.97 -1.70 3.23
N ILE A 528 15.34 -1.94 4.50
CA ILE A 528 15.85 -3.25 4.90
C ILE A 528 14.75 -4.30 4.77
N PHE A 529 13.50 -3.95 5.10
CA PHE A 529 12.35 -4.84 4.92
C PHE A 529 12.19 -5.29 3.45
N ILE A 530 12.19 -4.35 2.49
CA ILE A 530 12.09 -4.68 1.05
C ILE A 530 13.30 -5.50 0.58
N GLN A 531 14.51 -5.19 1.07
CA GLN A 531 15.71 -5.95 0.72
C GLN A 531 15.63 -7.40 1.20
N GLN A 532 15.11 -7.64 2.40
CA GLN A 532 14.92 -8.97 2.98
C GLN A 532 13.83 -9.74 2.23
N LEU A 533 12.70 -9.09 1.98
CA LEU A 533 11.60 -9.63 1.17
C LEU A 533 12.11 -10.07 -0.22
N GLY A 534 12.85 -9.20 -0.91
CA GLY A 534 13.37 -9.44 -2.25
C GLY A 534 14.38 -10.59 -2.38
N ARG A 535 14.85 -11.19 -1.27
CA ARG A 535 15.62 -12.43 -1.32
C ARG A 535 14.76 -13.62 -1.72
N GLY A 536 13.49 -13.62 -1.32
CA GLY A 536 12.52 -14.64 -1.70
C GLY A 536 11.89 -14.44 -3.09
N LEU A 537 11.92 -13.20 -3.61
CA LEU A 537 11.18 -12.81 -4.83
C LEU A 537 11.84 -13.19 -6.16
N ARG A 538 12.91 -13.99 -6.17
CA ARG A 538 13.57 -14.41 -7.42
C ARG A 538 12.85 -15.61 -8.05
N LYS A 539 12.67 -15.63 -9.36
CA LYS A 539 11.99 -16.74 -10.06
C LYS A 539 12.88 -17.99 -10.18
N THR A 540 12.33 -19.16 -9.89
CA THR A 540 12.92 -20.48 -10.19
C THR A 540 11.85 -21.40 -10.77
N LYS A 541 12.25 -22.51 -11.41
CA LYS A 541 11.30 -23.40 -12.10
C LYS A 541 10.34 -24.11 -11.14
N ASP A 542 10.79 -24.41 -9.93
CA ASP A 542 10.05 -25.19 -8.95
C ASP A 542 9.34 -24.32 -7.89
N LYS A 543 9.36 -23.00 -8.05
CA LYS A 543 8.77 -22.04 -7.13
C LYS A 543 7.71 -21.20 -7.83
N GLU A 544 6.46 -21.38 -7.44
CA GLU A 544 5.33 -20.60 -7.96
C GLU A 544 5.13 -19.28 -7.20
N TYR A 545 5.42 -19.28 -5.90
CA TYR A 545 5.33 -18.13 -5.01
C TYR A 545 6.30 -18.28 -3.82
N VAL A 546 6.56 -17.20 -3.09
CA VAL A 546 7.25 -17.26 -1.79
C VAL A 546 6.28 -17.02 -0.65
N VAL A 547 6.38 -17.79 0.42
CA VAL A 547 5.63 -17.55 1.67
C VAL A 547 6.47 -16.65 2.57
N VAL A 548 5.89 -15.54 3.02
CA VAL A 548 6.55 -14.58 3.90
C VAL A 548 5.74 -14.50 5.18
N ILE A 549 6.35 -14.83 6.30
CA ILE A 549 5.71 -14.84 7.62
C ILE A 549 6.41 -13.81 8.49
N ASP A 550 5.67 -12.78 8.88
CA ASP A 550 6.14 -11.70 9.73
C ASP A 550 5.53 -11.82 11.12
N PHE A 551 6.38 -12.01 12.13
CA PHE A 551 5.98 -12.15 13.53
C PHE A 551 5.92 -10.77 14.18
N ILE A 552 4.72 -10.22 14.25
CA ILE A 552 4.44 -8.83 14.64
C ILE A 552 4.20 -8.76 16.15
N GLY A 553 5.23 -8.28 16.86
CA GLY A 553 5.15 -7.85 18.25
C GLY A 553 4.47 -6.48 18.41
N ASN A 554 4.41 -5.98 19.64
CA ASN A 554 3.96 -4.63 19.94
C ASN A 554 5.12 -3.62 19.77
N TYR A 555 5.53 -3.42 18.52
CA TYR A 555 6.64 -2.55 18.15
C TYR A 555 6.14 -1.18 17.70
N LYS A 556 6.88 -0.12 18.05
CA LYS A 556 6.51 1.26 17.70
C LYS A 556 6.52 1.52 16.19
N ASN A 557 7.36 0.78 15.47
CA ASN A 557 7.63 1.00 14.04
C ASN A 557 6.82 0.09 13.11
N ASN A 558 5.78 -0.60 13.60
CA ASN A 558 4.93 -1.46 12.78
C ASN A 558 4.27 -0.74 11.60
N PHE A 559 4.07 0.59 11.68
CA PHE A 559 3.57 1.42 10.58
C PHE A 559 4.50 1.42 9.35
N LEU A 560 5.77 1.01 9.46
CA LEU A 560 6.68 0.89 8.32
C LEU A 560 6.34 -0.29 7.40
N ILE A 561 5.64 -1.31 7.90
CA ILE A 561 5.24 -2.49 7.11
C ILE A 561 4.32 -2.09 5.94
N PRO A 562 3.17 -1.43 6.17
CA PRO A 562 2.31 -0.99 5.06
C PRO A 562 3.00 0.05 4.16
N ILE A 563 3.85 0.94 4.71
CA ILE A 563 4.63 1.90 3.90
C ILE A 563 5.59 1.16 2.95
N ALA A 564 6.26 0.11 3.42
CA ALA A 564 7.20 -0.66 2.61
C ALA A 564 6.49 -1.50 1.54
N LEU A 565 5.33 -2.06 1.85
CA LEU A 565 4.56 -2.90 0.92
C LEU A 565 3.78 -2.10 -0.12
N SER A 566 3.32 -0.89 0.22
CA SER A 566 2.62 0.03 -0.69
C SER A 566 3.55 0.89 -1.57
N GLY A 567 4.84 0.95 -1.22
CA GLY A 567 5.75 1.92 -1.83
C GLY A 567 5.40 3.40 -1.58
N ASP A 568 4.32 3.70 -0.85
CA ASP A 568 3.87 5.05 -0.56
C ASP A 568 4.70 5.65 0.59
N THR A 569 5.71 6.42 0.21
CA THR A 569 6.57 7.15 1.14
C THR A 569 6.03 8.52 1.54
N SER A 570 4.76 8.85 1.27
CA SER A 570 4.17 10.15 1.65
C SER A 570 4.06 10.36 3.16
N TYR A 571 4.11 9.27 3.95
CA TYR A 571 3.82 9.25 5.39
C TYR A 571 2.46 9.87 5.71
N ASP A 572 1.48 9.74 4.81
CA ASP A 572 0.09 10.06 5.09
C ASP A 572 -0.53 8.92 5.92
N LYS A 573 -0.91 9.24 7.17
CA LYS A 573 -1.56 8.28 8.08
C LYS A 573 -2.82 7.68 7.46
N ASP A 574 -3.59 8.51 6.75
CA ASP A 574 -4.84 8.07 6.16
C ASP A 574 -4.62 7.16 4.96
N ALA A 575 -3.68 7.51 4.08
CA ALA A 575 -3.26 6.64 2.98
C ALA A 575 -2.73 5.29 3.49
N THR A 576 -1.92 5.30 4.54
CA THR A 576 -1.38 4.08 5.17
C THR A 576 -2.49 3.19 5.75
N ARG A 577 -3.50 3.79 6.40
CA ARG A 577 -4.67 3.05 6.91
C ARG A 577 -5.50 2.48 5.77
N ARG A 578 -5.77 3.26 4.72
CA ARG A 578 -6.49 2.80 3.52
C ARG A 578 -5.78 1.63 2.85
N TYR A 579 -4.46 1.66 2.75
CA TYR A 579 -3.70 0.53 2.23
C TYR A 579 -3.93 -0.73 3.06
N LEU A 580 -3.93 -0.66 4.40
CA LEU A 580 -4.24 -1.82 5.25
C LEU A 580 -5.67 -2.34 5.07
N MET A 581 -6.62 -1.45 4.77
CA MET A 581 -8.01 -1.81 4.49
C MET A 581 -8.16 -2.49 3.11
N GLU A 582 -7.44 -2.01 2.11
CA GLU A 582 -7.64 -2.34 0.68
C GLU A 582 -6.44 -3.09 0.04
N ALA A 583 -5.45 -3.56 0.82
CA ALA A 583 -4.15 -4.04 0.32
C ALA A 583 -4.28 -5.05 -0.84
N ASN A 584 -5.14 -6.06 -0.71
CA ASN A 584 -5.33 -7.10 -1.71
C ASN A 584 -6.03 -6.60 -3.00
N LYS A 585 -6.75 -5.47 -2.93
CA LYS A 585 -7.36 -4.80 -4.10
C LYS A 585 -6.36 -3.93 -4.85
N GLN A 586 -5.36 -3.39 -4.13
CA GLN A 586 -4.33 -2.51 -4.71
C GLN A 586 -3.14 -3.28 -5.29
N ILE A 587 -2.72 -4.40 -4.67
CA ILE A 587 -1.60 -5.20 -5.17
C ILE A 587 -1.91 -5.83 -6.53
N ILE A 588 -1.00 -5.69 -7.48
CA ILE A 588 -1.10 -6.27 -8.82
C ILE A 588 -0.53 -7.71 -8.85
N GLY A 589 -1.02 -8.53 -9.77
CA GLY A 589 -0.56 -9.92 -9.95
C GLY A 589 -1.14 -10.88 -8.92
N SER A 590 -0.42 -11.95 -8.62
CA SER A 590 -0.89 -13.04 -7.76
C SER A 590 -0.36 -12.98 -6.32
N SER A 591 0.27 -11.87 -5.92
CA SER A 591 0.70 -11.68 -4.53
C SER A 591 -0.47 -11.30 -3.63
N THR A 592 -0.42 -11.69 -2.36
CA THR A 592 -1.41 -11.27 -1.35
C THR A 592 -0.76 -10.84 -0.04
N ILE A 593 -1.47 -10.00 0.71
CA ILE A 593 -1.13 -9.57 2.06
C ILE A 593 -2.28 -9.93 2.99
N ASN A 594 -1.96 -10.67 4.06
CA ASN A 594 -2.89 -11.09 5.08
C ASN A 594 -2.34 -10.71 6.45
N PHE A 595 -3.21 -10.15 7.29
CA PHE A 595 -2.91 -9.87 8.69
C PHE A 595 -3.95 -10.56 9.55
N ASP A 596 -3.52 -11.23 10.62
CA ASP A 596 -4.44 -11.62 11.68
C ASP A 596 -5.01 -10.38 12.38
N GLU A 597 -6.10 -10.57 13.14
CA GLU A 597 -6.84 -9.47 13.77
C GLU A 597 -5.97 -8.64 14.74
N ILE A 598 -5.21 -9.31 15.60
CA ILE A 598 -4.38 -8.66 16.62
C ILE A 598 -3.18 -7.92 15.98
N SER A 599 -2.52 -8.48 14.97
CA SER A 599 -1.45 -7.77 14.26
C SER A 599 -2.00 -6.55 13.54
N ARG A 600 -3.16 -6.68 12.89
CA ARG A 600 -3.83 -5.56 12.22
C ARG A 600 -4.13 -4.44 13.22
N LYS A 601 -4.63 -4.77 14.42
CA LYS A 601 -4.81 -3.83 15.54
C LYS A 601 -3.51 -3.13 15.91
N ARG A 602 -2.44 -3.88 16.17
CA ARG A 602 -1.11 -3.34 16.54
C ARG A 602 -0.56 -2.40 15.48
N ILE A 603 -0.75 -2.70 14.19
CA ILE A 603 -0.32 -1.81 13.11
C ILE A 603 -1.15 -0.52 13.14
N TYR A 604 -2.49 -0.60 13.25
CA TYR A 604 -3.33 0.60 13.37
C TYR A 604 -2.96 1.48 14.57
N GLU A 605 -2.74 0.89 15.74
CA GLU A 605 -2.28 1.60 16.94
C GLU A 605 -0.92 2.26 16.70
N SER A 606 0.02 1.58 16.04
CA SER A 606 1.31 2.16 15.70
C SER A 606 1.19 3.36 14.73
N ILE A 607 0.25 3.32 13.77
CA ILE A 607 -0.02 4.46 12.85
C ILE A 607 -0.64 5.64 13.62
N ASN A 608 -1.58 5.36 14.53
CA ASN A 608 -2.21 6.39 15.34
C ASN A 608 -1.18 7.11 16.22
N ASN A 609 -0.34 6.32 16.92
CA ASN A 609 0.66 6.81 17.87
C ASN A 609 1.91 7.38 17.20
N ALA A 610 2.21 7.03 15.95
CA ALA A 610 3.37 7.58 15.23
C ALA A 610 3.23 9.09 15.04
N SER A 611 4.29 9.84 15.35
CA SER A 611 4.38 11.26 15.02
C SER A 611 5.21 11.44 13.77
N PHE A 612 4.54 11.71 12.64
CA PHE A 612 5.20 12.04 11.38
C PHE A 612 5.60 13.52 11.30
N SER A 613 5.21 14.33 12.29
CA SER A 613 5.58 15.74 12.41
C SER A 613 6.98 15.94 13.02
N ASN A 614 7.84 14.91 12.99
CA ASN A 614 9.20 15.06 13.50
C ASN A 614 10.08 15.74 12.46
N ILE A 615 10.67 16.87 12.84
CA ILE A 615 11.67 17.62 12.06
C ILE A 615 12.78 16.72 11.50
N LYS A 616 13.17 15.68 12.24
CA LYS A 616 14.19 14.72 11.78
C LYS A 616 13.77 14.05 10.47
N LEU A 617 12.52 13.59 10.38
CA LEU A 617 11.97 12.98 9.17
C LEU A 617 11.93 13.99 8.02
N PHE A 618 11.51 15.23 8.29
CA PHE A 618 11.47 16.28 7.26
C PHE A 618 12.86 16.59 6.72
N LYS A 619 13.87 16.66 7.59
CA LYS A 619 15.25 16.90 7.17
C LYS A 619 15.76 15.75 6.30
N GLU A 620 15.55 14.50 6.74
CA GLU A 620 15.95 13.30 5.99
C GLU A 620 15.29 13.28 4.60
N LYS A 621 13.98 13.54 4.52
CA LYS A 621 13.23 13.57 3.26
C LYS A 621 13.58 14.76 2.37
N TYR A 622 13.80 15.93 2.96
CA TYR A 622 14.28 17.10 2.23
C TYR A 622 15.66 16.86 1.61
N GLN A 623 16.61 16.33 2.39
CA GLN A 623 17.95 16.02 1.89
C GLN A 623 17.88 14.97 0.77
N SER A 624 17.11 13.89 0.96
CA SER A 624 16.93 12.85 -0.06
C SER A 624 16.36 13.42 -1.38
N LEU A 625 15.33 14.26 -1.31
CA LEU A 625 14.75 14.86 -2.52
C LEU A 625 15.65 15.94 -3.15
N LYS A 626 16.32 16.77 -2.34
CA LYS A 626 17.33 17.74 -2.82
C LYS A 626 18.46 17.01 -3.56
N TYR A 627 18.91 15.88 -3.01
CA TYR A 627 19.88 15.01 -3.66
C TYR A 627 19.34 14.36 -4.93
N LYS A 628 18.05 14.05 -5.04
CA LYS A 628 17.49 13.54 -6.29
C LYS A 628 17.38 14.60 -7.38
N LEU A 629 17.08 15.86 -7.02
CA LEU A 629 16.75 16.93 -7.97
C LEU A 629 17.91 17.85 -8.36
N ASN A 630 19.04 17.81 -7.64
CA ASN A 630 20.14 18.79 -7.77
C ASN A 630 19.73 20.25 -7.54
N ARG A 631 18.68 20.48 -6.76
CA ARG A 631 18.23 21.82 -6.41
C ARG A 631 17.38 21.75 -5.16
N ILE A 632 17.14 22.91 -4.55
CA ILE A 632 16.15 23.03 -3.48
C ILE A 632 14.79 22.54 -4.02
N PRO A 633 14.19 21.50 -3.41
CA PRO A 633 12.89 21.00 -3.81
C PRO A 633 11.80 22.01 -3.47
N TYR A 634 10.82 22.10 -4.35
CA TYR A 634 9.55 22.80 -4.14
C TYR A 634 8.50 21.84 -3.58
N LEU A 635 7.42 22.35 -3.00
CA LEU A 635 6.31 21.56 -2.44
C LEU A 635 5.70 20.63 -3.49
N VAL A 636 5.54 21.09 -4.74
CA VAL A 636 5.08 20.23 -5.85
C VAL A 636 6.02 19.07 -6.13
N ASP A 637 7.33 19.22 -5.91
CA ASP A 637 8.28 18.14 -6.15
C ASP A 637 8.10 17.01 -5.15
N PHE A 638 7.90 17.35 -3.87
CA PHE A 638 7.61 16.37 -2.82
C PHE A 638 6.36 15.56 -3.14
N TYR A 639 5.29 16.24 -3.57
CA TYR A 639 4.02 15.61 -3.88
C TYR A 639 4.12 14.69 -5.11
N LYS A 640 4.71 15.18 -6.22
CA LYS A 640 4.87 14.39 -7.45
C LYS A 640 5.79 13.19 -7.30
N ASN A 641 6.84 13.31 -6.48
CA ASN A 641 7.77 12.19 -6.22
C ASN A 641 7.27 11.24 -5.12
N LYS A 642 6.11 11.52 -4.49
CA LYS A 642 5.57 10.76 -3.34
C LYS A 642 6.57 10.61 -2.18
N GLU A 643 7.50 11.55 -2.01
CA GLU A 643 8.55 11.45 -0.98
C GLU A 643 8.09 11.88 0.42
N LEU A 644 7.15 12.83 0.47
CA LEU A 644 6.50 13.31 1.69
C LEU A 644 5.27 14.12 1.29
N ASP A 645 4.15 13.98 1.99
CA ASP A 645 3.03 14.91 1.81
C ASP A 645 3.42 16.30 2.38
N PRO A 646 3.50 17.37 1.55
CA PRO A 646 3.94 18.69 2.00
C PRO A 646 3.09 19.27 3.13
N ILE A 647 1.82 18.84 3.26
CA ILE A 647 0.95 19.31 4.35
C ILE A 647 1.53 18.99 5.73
N VAL A 648 2.34 17.94 5.85
CA VAL A 648 2.94 17.52 7.11
C VAL A 648 4.01 18.53 7.55
N ILE A 649 4.77 19.10 6.60
CA ILE A 649 5.72 20.20 6.85
C ILE A 649 4.95 21.48 7.19
N LEU A 650 3.96 21.83 6.37
CA LEU A 650 3.21 23.08 6.47
C LEU A 650 2.40 23.22 7.77
N ASN A 651 1.90 22.11 8.31
CA ASN A 651 1.16 22.10 9.58
C ASN A 651 2.06 22.09 10.84
N HIS A 652 3.39 22.10 10.66
CA HIS A 652 4.31 22.02 11.79
C HIS A 652 4.39 23.37 12.54
N ASN A 653 4.19 23.35 13.86
CA ASN A 653 4.07 24.54 14.70
C ASN A 653 5.30 25.47 14.75
N LYS A 654 6.47 25.03 14.27
CA LYS A 654 7.69 25.84 14.23
C LYS A 654 7.85 26.70 12.96
N PHE A 655 7.10 26.41 11.90
CA PHE A 655 7.25 27.10 10.61
C PHE A 655 5.93 27.78 10.27
N ASP A 656 5.98 29.04 9.85
CA ASP A 656 4.79 29.74 9.36
C ASP A 656 4.55 29.41 7.87
N CYS A 657 5.62 29.14 7.13
CA CYS A 657 5.58 28.69 5.74
C CYS A 657 6.82 27.87 5.37
N TYR A 658 6.87 27.36 4.13
CA TYR A 658 8.01 26.57 3.65
C TYR A 658 9.34 27.34 3.64
N HIS A 659 9.29 28.66 3.42
CA HIS A 659 10.47 29.54 3.51
C HIS A 659 11.17 29.46 4.88
N ASP A 660 10.41 29.41 5.99
CA ASP A 660 11.00 29.31 7.33
C ASP A 660 11.72 27.98 7.56
N PHE A 661 11.17 26.90 6.97
CA PHE A 661 11.82 25.61 7.00
C PHE A 661 13.15 25.65 6.24
N LEU A 662 13.20 26.27 5.05
CA LEU A 662 14.43 26.39 4.28
C LEU A 662 15.50 27.21 5.03
N ILE A 663 15.12 28.35 5.64
CA ILE A 663 16.04 29.16 6.46
C ILE A 663 16.60 28.34 7.64
N ALA A 664 15.76 27.52 8.27
CA ALA A 664 16.15 26.77 9.46
C ALA A 664 17.09 25.59 9.16
N TYR A 665 17.04 25.00 7.96
CA TYR A 665 17.70 23.72 7.68
C TYR A 665 18.61 23.69 6.46
N ASP A 666 18.48 24.62 5.51
CA ASP A 666 19.35 24.68 4.34
C ASP A 666 20.31 25.87 4.43
N ASN A 667 21.57 25.58 4.78
CA ASN A 667 22.61 26.59 4.90
C ASN A 667 22.95 27.29 3.56
N GLU A 668 22.58 26.70 2.42
CA GLU A 668 22.77 27.28 1.09
C GLU A 668 21.64 28.26 0.74
N TYR A 669 20.49 28.15 1.40
CA TYR A 669 19.35 29.03 1.20
C TYR A 669 19.58 30.39 1.87
N LYS A 670 19.75 31.44 1.06
CA LYS A 670 20.06 32.81 1.51
C LYS A 670 19.02 33.84 1.10
N GLU A 671 17.88 33.40 0.57
CA GLU A 671 16.81 34.31 0.20
C GLU A 671 16.13 34.86 1.46
N VAL A 672 15.54 36.05 1.35
CA VAL A 672 14.91 36.76 2.47
C VAL A 672 13.51 37.18 2.06
N MET A 673 12.54 37.00 2.97
CA MET A 673 11.22 37.60 2.89
C MET A 673 10.99 38.57 4.04
N THR A 674 10.18 39.58 3.78
CA THR A 674 9.61 40.49 4.78
C THR A 674 8.59 39.75 5.65
N ARG A 675 8.28 40.32 6.81
CA ARG A 675 7.28 39.73 7.71
C ARG A 675 5.88 39.67 7.10
N ASP A 676 5.52 40.65 6.28
CA ASP A 676 4.17 40.71 5.70
C ASP A 676 4.02 39.73 4.51
N GLU A 677 5.09 39.49 3.75
CA GLU A 677 5.17 38.37 2.79
C GLU A 677 4.97 37.02 3.49
N ILE A 678 5.68 36.77 4.60
CA ILE A 678 5.55 35.52 5.37
C ILE A 678 4.12 35.35 5.91
N LYS A 679 3.52 36.41 6.48
CA LYS A 679 2.11 36.36 6.92
C LYS A 679 1.15 36.03 5.78
N SER A 680 1.40 36.56 4.58
CA SER A 680 0.59 36.28 3.41
C SER A 680 0.69 34.82 2.97
N LEU A 681 1.89 34.23 2.93
CA LEU A 681 2.06 32.80 2.65
C LEU A 681 1.45 31.94 3.76
N LYS A 682 1.58 32.35 5.03
CA LYS A 682 0.98 31.69 6.17
C LYS A 682 -0.55 31.63 6.04
N PHE A 683 -1.18 32.73 5.63
CA PHE A 683 -2.62 32.77 5.41
C PHE A 683 -3.07 31.74 4.37
N ILE A 684 -2.38 31.66 3.23
CA ILE A 684 -2.68 30.67 2.18
C ILE A 684 -2.41 29.25 2.71
N THR A 685 -1.34 29.06 3.46
CA THR A 685 -0.96 27.78 4.06
C THR A 685 -2.02 27.26 5.03
N ASP A 686 -2.45 28.07 6.00
CA ASP A 686 -3.37 27.68 7.08
C ASP A 686 -4.82 27.44 6.59
N HIS A 687 -5.15 27.90 5.38
CA HIS A 687 -6.52 27.92 4.88
C HIS A 687 -6.72 27.20 3.55
N PHE A 688 -5.75 27.19 2.64
CA PHE A 688 -5.94 26.72 1.25
C PHE A 688 -4.97 25.60 0.83
N ALA A 689 -3.84 25.43 1.51
CA ALA A 689 -2.84 24.42 1.15
C ALA A 689 -3.31 22.97 1.34
N ASP A 690 -4.41 22.75 2.08
CA ASP A 690 -5.05 21.43 2.21
C ASP A 690 -5.69 20.94 0.90
N GLY A 691 -5.84 21.82 -0.09
CA GLY A 691 -6.36 21.52 -1.41
C GLY A 691 -7.80 21.04 -1.40
N LYS A 692 -8.61 21.33 -0.37
CA LYS A 692 -9.99 20.80 -0.29
C LYS A 692 -10.99 21.54 -1.20
N ARG A 693 -10.67 22.79 -1.61
CA ARG A 693 -11.49 23.61 -2.52
C ARG A 693 -10.60 24.43 -3.47
N PRO A 694 -10.87 24.44 -4.80
CA PRO A 694 -10.01 25.11 -5.77
C PRO A 694 -10.34 26.60 -5.95
N HIS A 695 -11.54 27.03 -5.56
CA HIS A 695 -12.08 28.37 -5.79
C HIS A 695 -11.11 29.51 -5.37
N GLU A 696 -10.61 29.47 -4.13
CA GLU A 696 -9.67 30.48 -3.65
C GLU A 696 -8.34 30.49 -4.40
N LEU A 697 -7.85 29.31 -4.77
CA LEU A 697 -6.59 29.13 -5.48
C LEU A 697 -6.69 29.70 -6.90
N ILE A 698 -7.82 29.47 -7.58
CA ILE A 698 -8.11 30.04 -8.91
C ILE A 698 -8.17 31.57 -8.87
N ILE A 699 -8.83 32.15 -7.85
CA ILE A 699 -8.87 33.62 -7.66
C ILE A 699 -7.45 34.17 -7.52
N LEU A 700 -6.62 33.54 -6.68
CA LEU A 700 -5.23 33.93 -6.49
C LEU A 700 -4.39 33.82 -7.77
N GLN A 701 -4.59 32.77 -8.58
CA GLN A 701 -3.95 32.65 -9.89
C GLN A 701 -4.37 33.76 -10.84
N LEU A 702 -5.67 34.07 -10.94
CA LEU A 702 -6.18 35.13 -11.81
C LEU A 702 -5.65 36.51 -11.41
N LEU A 703 -5.59 36.80 -10.10
CA LEU A 703 -5.00 38.03 -9.58
C LEU A 703 -3.52 38.18 -9.95
N ARG A 704 -2.75 37.08 -9.86
CA ARG A 704 -1.34 37.06 -10.29
C ARG A 704 -1.20 37.28 -11.79
N ASP A 705 -2.00 36.58 -12.61
CA ASP A 705 -1.86 36.56 -14.07
C ASP A 705 -2.32 37.87 -14.72
N ASN A 706 -3.45 38.40 -14.26
CA ASN A 706 -4.14 39.52 -14.91
C ASN A 706 -4.06 40.82 -14.10
N GLY A 707 -3.72 40.76 -12.81
CA GLY A 707 -3.84 41.88 -11.87
C GLY A 707 -5.28 42.15 -11.40
N TYR A 708 -6.25 41.35 -11.84
CA TYR A 708 -7.65 41.41 -11.45
C TYR A 708 -8.33 40.06 -11.74
N PHE A 709 -9.54 39.87 -11.21
CA PHE A 709 -10.44 38.79 -11.65
C PHE A 709 -11.87 39.31 -11.78
N THR A 710 -12.71 38.53 -12.46
CA THR A 710 -14.16 38.69 -12.51
C THR A 710 -14.81 37.39 -12.06
N VAL A 711 -16.04 37.44 -11.54
CA VAL A 711 -16.79 36.22 -11.13
C VAL A 711 -16.91 35.27 -12.31
N ARG A 712 -17.23 35.79 -13.49
CA ARG A 712 -17.32 35.02 -14.73
C ARG A 712 -16.03 34.27 -15.07
N GLN A 713 -14.86 34.89 -14.94
CA GLN A 713 -13.58 34.21 -15.21
C GLN A 713 -13.30 33.08 -14.23
N VAL A 714 -13.72 33.23 -12.98
CA VAL A 714 -13.60 32.17 -11.96
C VAL A 714 -14.51 31.00 -12.32
N GLU A 715 -15.77 31.26 -12.68
CA GLU A 715 -16.73 30.25 -13.14
C GLU A 715 -16.20 29.49 -14.37
N GLU A 716 -15.66 30.21 -15.37
CA GLU A 716 -15.08 29.61 -16.58
C GLU A 716 -13.90 28.67 -16.25
N LYS A 717 -12.99 29.06 -15.34
CA LYS A 717 -11.89 28.18 -14.92
C LYS A 717 -12.34 27.00 -14.07
N LEU A 718 -13.40 27.14 -13.26
CA LEU A 718 -13.93 26.05 -12.44
C LEU A 718 -14.52 24.91 -13.28
N GLN A 719 -14.97 25.19 -14.51
CA GLN A 719 -15.45 24.18 -15.45
C GLN A 719 -14.37 23.16 -15.83
N GLU A 720 -13.08 23.54 -15.80
CA GLU A 720 -11.96 22.63 -16.04
C GLU A 720 -11.89 21.51 -14.99
N TYR A 721 -12.43 21.76 -13.80
CA TYR A 721 -12.53 20.80 -12.69
C TYR A 721 -13.91 20.12 -12.60
N GLY A 722 -14.78 20.33 -13.60
CA GLY A 722 -16.14 19.79 -13.61
C GLY A 722 -17.09 20.46 -12.61
N ILE A 723 -16.76 21.67 -12.12
CA ILE A 723 -17.59 22.43 -11.20
C ILE A 723 -18.41 23.44 -12.02
N THR A 724 -19.72 23.37 -11.90
CA THR A 724 -20.67 24.27 -12.58
C THR A 724 -21.69 24.79 -11.58
N GLU A 725 -22.12 26.05 -11.74
CA GLU A 725 -23.22 26.66 -10.96
C GLU A 725 -22.95 26.76 -9.42
N ASP A 726 -21.69 26.92 -8.98
CA ASP A 726 -21.32 27.06 -7.55
C ASP A 726 -20.99 28.52 -7.16
N PHE A 727 -21.88 29.44 -7.50
CA PHE A 727 -21.70 30.87 -7.19
C PHE A 727 -21.59 31.15 -5.68
N GLU A 728 -22.31 30.40 -4.84
CA GLU A 728 -22.28 30.60 -3.39
C GLU A 728 -20.89 30.32 -2.78
N SER A 729 -20.11 29.38 -3.34
CA SER A 729 -18.71 29.23 -2.93
C SER A 729 -17.82 30.35 -3.41
N ILE A 730 -18.03 30.88 -4.61
CA ILE A 730 -17.31 32.09 -5.07
C ILE A 730 -17.60 33.26 -4.13
N LYS A 731 -18.87 33.49 -3.78
CA LYS A 731 -19.28 34.51 -2.81
C LYS A 731 -18.65 34.25 -1.43
N HIS A 732 -18.55 33.00 -1.01
CA HIS A 732 -17.87 32.63 0.24
C HIS A 732 -16.36 32.93 0.20
N CYS A 733 -15.68 32.84 -0.94
CA CYS A 733 -14.26 33.20 -1.05
C CYS A 733 -14.00 34.66 -0.62
N PHE A 734 -14.91 35.59 -0.92
CA PHE A 734 -14.79 36.98 -0.45
C PHE A 734 -14.75 37.08 1.08
N ARG A 735 -15.50 36.22 1.79
CA ARG A 735 -15.49 36.13 3.27
C ARG A 735 -14.20 35.54 3.84
N MET A 736 -13.53 34.70 3.06
CA MET A 736 -12.21 34.19 3.40
C MET A 736 -11.16 35.30 3.24
N PHE A 737 -11.12 35.95 2.08
CA PHE A 737 -10.11 36.96 1.77
C PHE A 737 -10.25 38.26 2.58
N ASN A 738 -11.48 38.70 2.90
CA ASN A 738 -11.69 39.82 3.83
C ASN A 738 -11.59 39.40 5.32
N GLN A 739 -11.26 38.12 5.57
CA GLN A 739 -11.06 37.52 6.88
C GLN A 739 -12.30 37.50 7.79
N SER A 740 -13.50 37.81 7.30
CA SER A 740 -14.73 37.84 8.11
C SER A 740 -15.15 36.44 8.61
N PHE A 741 -14.75 35.38 7.89
CA PHE A 741 -14.97 34.00 8.30
C PHE A 741 -14.09 33.59 9.50
N ILE A 742 -12.89 34.17 9.61
CA ILE A 742 -11.87 33.80 10.58
C ILE A 742 -12.23 34.35 11.96
N LYS A 743 -11.95 33.58 13.03
CA LYS A 743 -12.19 34.04 14.41
C LYS A 743 -11.30 35.24 14.73
N LYS A 744 -11.84 36.23 15.45
CA LYS A 744 -11.13 37.48 15.82
C LYS A 744 -9.73 37.27 16.44
N ASN A 745 -9.54 36.22 17.23
CA ASN A 745 -8.23 35.94 17.83
C ASN A 745 -7.19 35.48 16.79
N ASP A 746 -7.63 34.77 15.75
CA ASP A 746 -6.75 34.28 14.68
C ASP A 746 -6.52 35.34 13.59
N GLN A 747 -7.44 36.29 13.40
CA GLN A 747 -7.27 37.41 12.45
C GLN A 747 -5.99 38.21 12.72
N LYS A 748 -5.58 38.34 13.99
CA LYS A 748 -4.33 39.03 14.37
C LYS A 748 -3.07 38.41 13.75
N LYS A 749 -3.11 37.12 13.39
CA LYS A 749 -1.99 36.43 12.73
C LYS A 749 -1.75 36.94 11.30
N TYR A 750 -2.80 37.46 10.66
CA TYR A 750 -2.81 37.86 9.25
C TYR A 750 -3.14 39.36 9.10
N GLU A 751 -2.91 40.14 10.16
CA GLU A 751 -3.16 41.58 10.15
C GLU A 751 -2.28 42.26 9.09
N GLY A 752 -2.93 43.06 8.23
CA GLY A 752 -2.31 43.75 7.09
C GLY A 752 -2.28 42.94 5.79
N VAL A 753 -2.75 41.68 5.78
CA VAL A 753 -2.80 40.87 4.55
C VAL A 753 -4.11 41.10 3.80
N THR A 754 -4.02 41.67 2.61
CA THR A 754 -5.12 41.90 1.66
C THR A 754 -4.66 41.54 0.25
N TYR A 755 -5.51 40.90 -0.56
CA TYR A 755 -5.14 40.42 -1.91
C TYR A 755 -5.80 41.23 -3.03
N PHE A 756 -7.04 41.67 -2.84
CA PHE A 756 -7.77 42.49 -3.81
C PHE A 756 -8.72 43.46 -3.10
N ASN A 757 -9.12 44.52 -3.81
CA ASN A 757 -10.06 45.51 -3.31
C ASN A 757 -11.47 44.91 -3.33
N CYS A 758 -11.96 44.55 -2.14
CA CYS A 758 -13.29 43.97 -1.95
C CYS A 758 -14.36 45.08 -1.81
N THR A 759 -15.60 44.81 -2.18
CA THR A 759 -16.72 45.72 -1.92
C THR A 759 -17.11 45.71 -0.43
N ASP A 760 -17.56 46.85 0.10
CA ASP A 760 -17.98 46.96 1.51
C ASP A 760 -19.17 46.03 1.85
N ASN A 761 -19.94 45.63 0.84
CA ASN A 761 -21.07 44.72 0.97
C ASN A 761 -20.95 43.54 0.00
N ILE A 762 -20.78 42.33 0.56
CA ILE A 762 -20.67 41.07 -0.18
C ILE A 762 -22.02 40.70 -0.83
N ASP A 763 -23.13 41.20 -0.30
CA ASP A 763 -24.46 40.89 -0.85
C ASP A 763 -24.75 41.56 -2.19
N ASP A 764 -23.91 42.53 -2.60
CA ASP A 764 -24.02 43.21 -3.89
C ASP A 764 -23.29 42.47 -5.02
N ILE A 765 -22.65 41.33 -4.73
CA ILE A 765 -21.98 40.47 -5.72
C ILE A 765 -23.02 39.57 -6.37
N HIS A 766 -23.01 39.49 -7.70
CA HIS A 766 -23.95 38.71 -8.50
C HIS A 766 -23.26 37.62 -9.33
N GLU A 767 -24.02 36.58 -9.67
CA GLU A 767 -23.56 35.51 -10.57
C GLU A 767 -23.26 36.09 -11.97
N HIS A 768 -22.25 35.54 -12.65
CA HIS A 768 -21.76 36.02 -13.94
C HIS A 768 -21.29 37.48 -13.95
N ASP A 769 -21.01 38.07 -12.79
CA ASP A 769 -20.56 39.46 -12.70
C ASP A 769 -19.22 39.66 -13.42
N SER A 770 -19.17 40.74 -14.21
CA SER A 770 -18.00 41.19 -14.97
C SER A 770 -17.27 42.36 -14.30
N THR A 771 -17.67 42.73 -13.09
CA THR A 771 -16.96 43.68 -12.23
C THR A 771 -15.52 43.23 -12.01
N HIS A 772 -14.58 44.14 -12.25
CA HIS A 772 -13.16 43.87 -12.08
C HIS A 772 -12.76 44.07 -10.62
N TYR A 773 -12.40 42.99 -9.94
CA TYR A 773 -11.81 43.03 -8.60
C TYR A 773 -10.29 43.12 -8.73
N SER A 774 -9.77 44.34 -8.65
CA SER A 774 -8.35 44.64 -8.84
C SER A 774 -7.50 44.24 -7.63
N ILE A 775 -6.30 43.77 -7.91
CA ILE A 775 -5.25 43.49 -6.92
C ILE A 775 -4.95 44.72 -6.03
N THR A 776 -4.61 44.48 -4.76
CA THR A 776 -4.14 45.55 -3.85
C THR A 776 -2.70 45.96 -4.16
N ASP A 777 -2.32 47.18 -3.80
CA ASP A 777 -0.93 47.65 -3.97
C ASP A 777 0.04 46.82 -3.10
N GLU A 778 -0.40 46.40 -1.92
CA GLU A 778 0.37 45.52 -1.03
C GLU A 778 0.66 44.18 -1.69
N PHE A 779 -0.36 43.46 -2.15
CA PHE A 779 -0.16 42.14 -2.77
C PHE A 779 0.62 42.24 -4.09
N LYS A 780 0.36 43.30 -4.87
CA LYS A 780 1.14 43.61 -6.07
C LYS A 780 2.63 43.82 -5.74
N SER A 781 2.95 44.47 -4.61
CA SER A 781 4.33 44.63 -4.15
C SER A 781 4.98 43.31 -3.76
N TYR A 782 4.23 42.39 -3.12
CA TYR A 782 4.74 41.06 -2.78
C TYR A 782 5.08 40.26 -4.03
N LEU A 783 4.24 40.33 -5.08
CA LEU A 783 4.49 39.63 -6.35
C LEU A 783 5.69 40.19 -7.15
N GLN A 784 6.22 41.36 -6.79
CA GLN A 784 7.47 41.89 -7.37
C GLN A 784 8.73 41.26 -6.75
N SER A 785 8.60 40.64 -5.58
CA SER A 785 9.67 39.88 -4.94
C SER A 785 9.76 38.48 -5.58
N ASP A 786 10.87 38.21 -6.28
CA ASP A 786 11.09 36.93 -6.97
C ASP A 786 10.97 35.74 -6.00
N THR A 787 11.47 35.89 -4.77
CA THR A 787 11.39 34.88 -3.71
C THR A 787 9.94 34.59 -3.35
N TYR A 788 9.17 35.62 -2.99
CA TYR A 788 7.77 35.45 -2.60
C TYR A 788 6.95 34.83 -3.74
N LYS A 789 7.13 35.34 -4.96
CA LYS A 789 6.41 34.86 -6.14
C LYS A 789 6.63 33.37 -6.36
N LYS A 790 7.87 32.88 -6.29
CA LYS A 790 8.18 31.45 -6.46
C LYS A 790 7.50 30.57 -5.42
N HIS A 791 7.58 30.94 -4.14
CA HIS A 791 6.93 30.19 -3.05
C HIS A 791 5.41 30.23 -3.14
N PHE A 792 4.85 31.37 -3.55
CA PHE A 792 3.42 31.53 -3.78
C PHE A 792 2.91 30.64 -4.92
N GLU A 793 3.62 30.62 -6.06
CA GLU A 793 3.28 29.77 -7.21
C GLU A 793 3.36 28.28 -6.84
N ASP A 794 4.45 27.86 -6.22
CA ASP A 794 4.64 26.49 -5.75
C ASP A 794 3.52 26.03 -4.80
N LEU A 795 3.16 26.87 -3.82
CA LEU A 795 2.10 26.56 -2.86
C LEU A 795 0.72 26.38 -3.53
N ILE A 796 0.40 27.24 -4.50
CA ILE A 796 -0.87 27.17 -5.25
C ILE A 796 -0.89 25.93 -6.15
N ASP A 797 0.17 25.69 -6.89
CA ASP A 797 0.27 24.56 -7.80
C ASP A 797 0.20 23.23 -7.03
N TYR A 798 0.85 23.15 -5.87
CA TYR A 798 0.73 22.03 -4.94
C TYR A 798 -0.71 21.82 -4.48
N ALA A 799 -1.39 22.88 -4.03
CA ALA A 799 -2.74 22.77 -3.49
C ALA A 799 -3.77 22.39 -4.57
N LEU A 800 -3.62 22.89 -5.80
CA LEU A 800 -4.47 22.52 -6.95
C LEU A 800 -4.20 21.10 -7.44
N LEU A 801 -2.94 20.67 -7.45
CA LEU A 801 -2.57 19.30 -7.78
C LEU A 801 -3.20 18.33 -6.76
N ARG A 802 -3.07 18.64 -5.47
CA ARG A 802 -3.73 17.88 -4.40
C ARG A 802 -5.26 17.86 -4.54
N TYR A 803 -5.88 18.97 -4.94
CA TYR A 803 -7.32 19.01 -5.22
C TYR A 803 -7.71 18.02 -6.31
N THR A 804 -6.97 18.05 -7.41
CA THR A 804 -7.19 17.19 -8.58
C THR A 804 -7.07 15.72 -8.21
N ASP A 805 -6.04 15.36 -7.44
CA ASP A 805 -5.75 13.97 -7.11
C ASP A 805 -6.67 13.39 -6.02
N LYS A 806 -7.07 14.19 -5.02
CA LYS A 806 -7.82 13.68 -3.84
C LYS A 806 -9.30 14.05 -3.83
N TYR A 807 -9.68 15.25 -4.30
CA TYR A 807 -11.02 15.82 -4.06
C TYR A 807 -11.85 16.00 -5.33
N CYS A 808 -11.26 15.83 -6.51
CA CYS A 808 -11.95 15.87 -7.80
C CYS A 808 -12.33 14.45 -8.30
N PRO A 809 -13.52 14.23 -8.87
CA PRO A 809 -14.68 15.13 -8.86
C PRO A 809 -15.36 15.17 -7.49
N GLN A 810 -16.11 16.25 -7.24
CA GLN A 810 -16.91 16.43 -6.03
C GLN A 810 -18.10 15.45 -5.96
N THR A 811 -18.71 15.32 -4.78
CA THR A 811 -19.90 14.46 -4.57
C THR A 811 -21.16 15.31 -4.61
N GLU A 812 -22.12 14.97 -5.48
CA GLU A 812 -23.45 15.63 -5.54
C GLU A 812 -23.40 17.17 -5.62
N ASN A 813 -22.37 17.72 -6.28
CA ASN A 813 -22.12 19.17 -6.38
C ASN A 813 -21.98 19.89 -5.03
N VAL A 814 -21.65 19.15 -3.96
CA VAL A 814 -21.18 19.71 -2.71
C VAL A 814 -19.66 19.69 -2.74
N ASN A 815 -18.99 20.72 -2.21
CA ASN A 815 -17.52 20.81 -2.09
C ASN A 815 -16.88 19.75 -1.14
N LEU A 816 -17.44 18.54 -1.09
CA LEU A 816 -17.04 17.39 -0.28
C LEU A 816 -16.89 16.14 -1.17
N LYS A 817 -15.91 15.30 -0.84
CA LYS A 817 -15.62 14.02 -1.49
C LYS A 817 -15.96 12.87 -0.56
N LEU A 818 -16.72 11.88 -1.05
CA LEU A 818 -17.02 10.67 -0.28
C LEU A 818 -15.76 10.00 0.25
N TYR A 819 -15.81 9.59 1.51
CA TYR A 819 -14.79 8.83 2.23
C TYR A 819 -13.45 9.54 2.42
N GLU A 820 -13.38 10.84 2.15
CA GLU A 820 -12.23 11.69 2.53
C GLU A 820 -12.52 12.39 3.87
N LYS A 821 -11.45 12.89 4.51
CA LYS A 821 -11.48 13.42 5.87
C LYS A 821 -11.64 14.93 5.93
N TYR A 822 -12.55 15.37 6.81
CA TYR A 822 -12.86 16.78 7.03
C TYR A 822 -12.91 17.11 8.51
N SER A 823 -12.27 18.22 8.89
CA SER A 823 -12.45 18.82 10.20
C SER A 823 -13.76 19.61 10.25
N ARG A 824 -14.23 19.90 11.47
CA ARG A 824 -15.37 20.82 11.65
C ARG A 824 -15.14 22.21 11.06
N LYS A 825 -13.89 22.69 11.02
CA LYS A 825 -13.52 23.96 10.39
C LYS A 825 -13.72 23.88 8.87
N ASP A 826 -13.31 22.77 8.27
CA ASP A 826 -13.44 22.54 6.83
C ASP A 826 -14.90 22.48 6.43
N VAL A 827 -15.73 21.75 7.18
CA VAL A 827 -17.16 21.64 6.88
C VAL A 827 -17.86 22.99 6.93
N CYS A 828 -17.56 23.86 7.91
CA CYS A 828 -18.10 25.23 7.91
C CYS A 828 -17.69 26.00 6.63
N ARG A 829 -16.44 25.85 6.18
CA ARG A 829 -15.92 26.53 4.99
C ARG A 829 -16.56 26.00 3.70
N LEU A 830 -16.64 24.67 3.56
CA LEU A 830 -17.07 23.98 2.35
C LEU A 830 -18.60 24.00 2.18
N LEU A 831 -19.36 24.12 3.28
CA LEU A 831 -20.80 24.39 3.26
C LEU A 831 -21.13 25.90 3.23
N ASN A 832 -20.15 26.75 2.93
CA ASN A 832 -20.32 28.20 2.75
C ASN A 832 -20.90 28.97 3.97
N TRP A 833 -20.67 28.49 5.20
CA TRP A 833 -21.16 29.18 6.40
C TRP A 833 -20.51 30.56 6.55
N PRO A 834 -21.27 31.63 6.86
CA PRO A 834 -20.72 32.98 7.05
C PRO A 834 -19.55 33.14 8.03
N GLY A 835 -19.41 32.23 8.99
CA GLY A 835 -18.35 32.29 10.00
C GLY A 835 -17.94 30.91 10.51
N ASN A 836 -16.74 30.85 11.10
CA ASN A 836 -16.18 29.63 11.66
C ASN A 836 -16.83 29.25 13.02
N ASP A 837 -17.96 28.56 12.95
CA ASP A 837 -18.72 28.05 14.11
C ASP A 837 -18.26 26.66 14.61
N SER A 838 -17.08 26.18 14.18
CA SER A 838 -16.56 24.83 14.44
C SER A 838 -16.62 24.40 15.91
N ALA A 839 -16.34 25.32 16.83
CA ALA A 839 -16.34 25.07 18.28
C ALA A 839 -17.74 24.82 18.87
N THR A 840 -18.78 25.18 18.14
CA THR A 840 -20.18 25.14 18.60
C THR A 840 -21.03 24.13 17.85
N ILE A 841 -20.43 23.37 16.92
CA ILE A 841 -21.10 22.25 16.24
C ILE A 841 -21.28 21.06 17.19
N TYR A 842 -20.29 20.77 18.04
CA TYR A 842 -20.28 19.56 18.88
C TYR A 842 -20.53 18.30 18.03
N GLY A 843 -21.62 17.56 18.29
CA GLY A 843 -22.04 16.39 17.50
C GLY A 843 -22.89 16.71 16.28
N TYR A 844 -23.62 17.82 16.24
CA TYR A 844 -24.39 18.23 15.06
C TYR A 844 -24.88 19.67 15.22
N ARG A 845 -25.21 20.37 14.14
CA ARG A 845 -25.90 21.67 14.26
C ARG A 845 -26.74 21.97 13.03
N ILE A 846 -27.99 22.39 13.24
CA ILE A 846 -28.85 22.88 12.16
C ILE A 846 -28.59 24.38 11.99
N LYS A 847 -28.05 24.78 10.83
CA LYS A 847 -27.82 26.19 10.49
C LYS A 847 -27.69 26.37 8.99
N TYR A 848 -28.13 27.53 8.48
CA TYR A 848 -28.00 27.90 7.06
C TYR A 848 -28.54 26.82 6.10
N ASN A 849 -29.65 26.18 6.47
CA ASN A 849 -30.25 25.08 5.71
C ASN A 849 -29.33 23.85 5.51
N THR A 850 -28.37 23.66 6.43
CA THR A 850 -27.49 22.49 6.51
C THR A 850 -27.53 21.85 7.90
N LEU A 851 -27.29 20.54 7.94
CA LEU A 851 -27.16 19.71 9.14
C LEU A 851 -25.95 18.77 8.98
N PRO A 852 -24.73 19.25 9.29
CA PRO A 852 -23.59 18.36 9.45
C PRO A 852 -23.69 17.60 10.77
N MET A 853 -23.60 16.28 10.72
CA MET A 853 -23.61 15.36 11.85
C MET A 853 -22.24 14.70 12.00
N PHE A 854 -21.59 14.91 13.14
CA PHE A 854 -20.28 14.36 13.48
C PHE A 854 -20.43 13.27 14.54
N VAL A 855 -20.07 12.04 14.18
CA VAL A 855 -20.16 10.88 15.06
C VAL A 855 -18.79 10.28 15.30
N THR A 856 -18.47 10.05 16.58
CA THR A 856 -17.35 9.20 16.99
C THR A 856 -17.92 7.84 17.41
N TYR A 857 -17.53 6.77 16.72
CA TYR A 857 -18.13 5.44 16.89
C TYR A 857 -17.75 4.78 18.23
N LYS A 858 -16.45 4.69 18.53
CA LYS A 858 -15.90 4.28 19.83
C LYS A 858 -15.64 5.50 20.69
N LYS A 859 -16.37 5.59 21.79
CA LYS A 859 -16.23 6.62 22.84
C LYS A 859 -15.32 6.05 23.93
N GLU A 860 -14.36 6.83 24.42
CA GLU A 860 -13.50 6.41 25.54
C GLU A 860 -14.33 6.00 26.78
N ASP A 861 -13.86 5.02 27.54
CA ASP A 861 -14.50 4.52 28.78
C ASP A 861 -14.71 5.62 29.84
N ASN A 862 -13.96 6.73 29.75
CA ASN A 862 -14.02 7.87 30.66
C ASN A 862 -15.02 8.96 30.26
N ILE A 863 -15.80 8.75 29.20
CA ILE A 863 -16.85 9.69 28.78
C ILE A 863 -18.13 9.45 29.59
N SER A 864 -18.80 10.54 29.99
CA SER A 864 -20.02 10.49 30.79
C SER A 864 -21.10 9.63 30.12
N ASP A 865 -21.79 8.78 30.89
CA ASP A 865 -22.89 7.90 30.43
C ASP A 865 -24.01 8.71 29.76
N SER A 866 -24.15 9.98 30.13
CA SER A 866 -25.00 10.96 29.45
C SER A 866 -24.62 11.28 27.99
N THR A 867 -23.50 10.78 27.46
CA THR A 867 -23.09 10.99 26.05
C THR A 867 -22.83 9.69 25.28
N LYS A 868 -23.10 8.53 25.89
CA LYS A 868 -23.09 7.21 25.24
C LYS A 868 -24.36 6.99 24.39
N TYR A 869 -24.56 7.86 23.39
CA TYR A 869 -25.55 7.67 22.33
C TYR A 869 -25.27 6.35 21.58
N GLN A 870 -26.32 5.58 21.28
CA GLN A 870 -26.27 4.34 20.49
C GLN A 870 -26.31 4.70 18.99
N ASP A 871 -25.36 5.52 18.55
CA ASP A 871 -25.19 5.78 17.12
C ASP A 871 -24.51 4.56 16.50
N GLU A 872 -25.17 3.91 15.55
CA GLU A 872 -24.69 2.63 15.01
C GLU A 872 -25.06 2.49 13.54
N PHE A 873 -24.22 1.78 12.80
CA PHE A 873 -24.62 1.31 11.49
C PHE A 873 -25.54 0.09 11.65
N ILE A 874 -26.75 0.19 11.12
CA ILE A 874 -27.67 -0.97 10.98
C ILE A 874 -27.25 -1.80 9.75
N SER A 875 -26.78 -1.12 8.71
CA SER A 875 -26.20 -1.72 7.50
C SER A 875 -25.32 -0.67 6.81
N ARG A 876 -24.64 -1.05 5.72
CA ARG A 876 -23.84 -0.12 4.90
C ARG A 876 -24.62 1.08 4.36
N GLU A 877 -25.94 1.03 4.32
CA GLU A 877 -26.80 2.13 3.85
C GLU A 877 -27.63 2.79 4.95
N ILE A 878 -27.78 2.14 6.09
CA ILE A 878 -28.70 2.60 7.14
C ILE A 878 -27.91 2.93 8.39
N PHE A 879 -27.98 4.19 8.78
CA PHE A 879 -27.34 4.69 9.98
C PHE A 879 -28.39 5.09 11.02
N SER A 880 -28.27 4.55 12.23
CA SER A 880 -29.06 4.94 13.39
C SER A 880 -28.34 6.07 14.11
N TRP A 881 -29.03 7.19 14.28
CA TRP A 881 -28.47 8.39 14.88
C TRP A 881 -29.39 8.93 15.98
N MET A 882 -28.81 9.39 17.09
CA MET A 882 -29.55 9.97 18.20
C MET A 882 -29.27 11.47 18.35
N THR A 883 -30.32 12.23 18.65
CA THR A 883 -30.19 13.64 19.03
C THR A 883 -29.51 13.79 20.39
N ARG A 884 -29.09 15.01 20.71
CA ARG A 884 -28.61 15.37 22.05
C ARG A 884 -29.70 15.15 23.12
N ASN A 885 -29.26 14.99 24.36
CA ASN A 885 -30.16 14.83 25.52
C ASN A 885 -31.16 15.96 25.68
N ASN A 886 -32.32 15.63 26.25
CA ASN A 886 -33.44 16.55 26.50
C ASN A 886 -34.13 17.08 25.24
N VAL A 887 -33.92 16.42 24.09
CA VAL A 887 -34.64 16.71 22.85
C VAL A 887 -35.81 15.73 22.71
N LYS A 888 -37.01 16.27 22.53
CA LYS A 888 -38.26 15.51 22.32
C LYS A 888 -38.69 15.64 20.86
N LEU A 889 -39.59 14.75 20.42
CA LEU A 889 -40.08 14.76 19.04
C LEU A 889 -40.77 16.07 18.65
N ASP A 890 -41.42 16.74 19.60
CA ASP A 890 -42.08 18.05 19.42
C ASP A 890 -41.11 19.26 19.45
N SER A 891 -39.83 19.03 19.74
CA SER A 891 -38.82 20.08 19.79
C SER A 891 -38.52 20.61 18.39
N LYS A 892 -38.09 21.89 18.31
CA LYS A 892 -37.82 22.57 17.03
C LYS A 892 -36.85 21.78 16.13
N GLU A 893 -35.80 21.22 16.71
CA GLU A 893 -34.74 20.49 15.99
C GLU A 893 -35.29 19.25 15.22
N PRO A 894 -35.90 18.24 15.87
CA PRO A 894 -36.54 17.13 15.15
C PRO A 894 -37.59 17.56 14.13
N GLN A 895 -38.41 18.56 14.46
CA GLN A 895 -39.45 19.05 13.54
C GLN A 895 -38.84 19.63 12.26
N GLU A 896 -37.72 20.33 12.37
CA GLU A 896 -36.97 20.86 11.22
C GLU A 896 -36.34 19.73 10.40
N ILE A 897 -35.76 18.71 11.04
CA ILE A 897 -35.19 17.54 10.37
C ILE A 897 -36.24 16.77 9.56
N ILE A 898 -37.43 16.58 10.12
CA ILE A 898 -38.51 15.77 9.53
C ILE A 898 -39.19 16.50 8.37
N HIS A 899 -39.50 17.80 8.55
CA HIS A 899 -40.38 18.51 7.62
C HIS A 899 -39.64 19.39 6.60
N ASN A 900 -38.40 19.83 6.88
CA ASN A 900 -37.64 20.64 5.94
C ASN A 900 -36.97 19.75 4.88
N LYS A 901 -37.64 19.60 3.73
CA LYS A 901 -37.11 18.84 2.58
C LYS A 901 -35.89 19.49 1.93
N GLN A 902 -35.70 20.80 2.10
CA GLN A 902 -34.54 21.51 1.55
C GLN A 902 -33.31 21.40 2.46
N LEU A 903 -33.46 20.90 3.69
CA LEU A 903 -32.34 20.76 4.63
C LEU A 903 -31.35 19.71 4.11
N GLN A 904 -30.14 20.16 3.78
CA GLN A 904 -29.02 19.27 3.45
C GLN A 904 -28.52 18.58 4.73
N LYS A 905 -28.45 17.25 4.74
CA LYS A 905 -28.08 16.45 5.91
C LYS A 905 -26.84 15.64 5.57
N ASP A 906 -25.72 15.99 6.19
CA ASP A 906 -24.40 15.42 5.87
C ASP A 906 -23.87 14.62 7.05
N LEU A 907 -23.44 13.39 6.79
CA LEU A 907 -22.92 12.49 7.83
C LEU A 907 -21.39 12.41 7.78
N PHE A 908 -20.76 12.62 8.93
CA PHE A 908 -19.32 12.54 9.14
C PHE A 908 -19.01 11.60 10.30
N ILE A 909 -18.16 10.60 10.08
CA ILE A 909 -17.85 9.57 11.07
C ILE A 909 -16.35 9.40 11.24
N LYS A 910 -15.90 9.20 12.47
CA LYS A 910 -14.57 8.67 12.79
C LYS A 910 -14.69 7.50 13.76
N LYS A 911 -13.69 6.61 13.77
CA LYS A 911 -13.74 5.45 14.64
C LYS A 911 -13.54 5.83 16.11
N SER A 912 -12.43 6.50 16.43
CA SER A 912 -12.11 6.92 17.80
C SER A 912 -11.50 8.32 17.83
N ASP A 913 -11.34 8.87 19.04
CA ASP A 913 -10.70 10.18 19.23
C ASP A 913 -9.18 10.15 18.95
N ASP A 914 -8.53 8.99 19.02
CA ASP A 914 -7.10 8.80 18.73
C ASP A 914 -6.72 9.02 17.25
N GLU A 915 -7.71 9.03 16.34
CA GLU A 915 -7.50 9.24 14.91
C GLU A 915 -7.31 10.72 14.52
N GLY A 916 -7.49 11.63 15.48
CA GLY A 916 -7.38 13.07 15.29
C GLY A 916 -8.74 13.78 15.22
N SER A 917 -8.71 15.00 14.68
CA SER A 917 -9.86 15.92 14.69
C SER A 917 -10.78 15.83 13.46
N GLU A 918 -10.37 15.08 12.45
CA GLU A 918 -11.07 14.94 11.18
C GLU A 918 -11.95 13.69 11.14
N PHE A 919 -13.00 13.74 10.32
CA PHE A 919 -14.02 12.70 10.19
C PHE A 919 -14.20 12.36 8.72
N TYR A 920 -14.39 11.08 8.40
CA TYR A 920 -14.71 10.64 7.05
C TYR A 920 -16.12 11.11 6.66
N TYR A 921 -16.25 11.72 5.48
CA TYR A 921 -17.55 12.10 4.93
C TYR A 921 -18.27 10.88 4.33
N MET A 922 -19.47 10.58 4.81
CA MET A 922 -20.28 9.42 4.37
C MET A 922 -21.33 9.77 3.32
N GLY A 923 -21.41 11.04 2.90
CA GLY A 923 -22.42 11.52 1.97
C GLY A 923 -23.65 12.09 2.65
N GLN A 924 -24.61 12.48 1.81
CA GLN A 924 -25.91 12.96 2.23
C GLN A 924 -26.82 11.81 2.68
N VAL A 925 -27.78 12.15 3.55
CA VAL A 925 -28.70 11.18 4.14
C VAL A 925 -30.16 11.64 4.16
N ASP A 926 -31.06 10.68 4.01
CA ASP A 926 -32.51 10.86 4.07
C ASP A 926 -33.14 10.17 5.27
N VAL A 927 -34.11 10.82 5.92
CA VAL A 927 -34.85 10.24 7.05
C VAL A 927 -35.79 9.14 6.53
N ILE A 928 -35.66 7.93 7.07
CA ILE A 928 -36.57 6.82 6.75
C ILE A 928 -37.51 6.43 7.90
N ASP A 929 -37.08 6.65 9.14
CA ASP A 929 -37.82 6.29 10.35
C ASP A 929 -37.34 7.16 11.52
N TYR A 930 -38.21 7.42 12.49
CA TYR A 930 -37.85 8.17 13.68
C TYR A 930 -38.74 7.80 14.88
N LYS A 931 -38.15 7.76 16.07
CA LYS A 931 -38.87 7.46 17.32
C LYS A 931 -38.31 8.25 18.49
N GLU A 932 -39.20 8.71 19.37
CA GLU A 932 -38.78 9.22 20.68
C GLU A 932 -38.40 8.05 21.59
N THR A 933 -37.25 8.14 22.25
CA THR A 933 -36.76 7.16 23.22
C THR A 933 -36.12 7.89 24.42
N LYS A 934 -35.53 7.14 25.35
CA LYS A 934 -34.89 7.70 26.55
C LYS A 934 -33.50 7.10 26.76
N ILE A 935 -32.53 7.93 27.11
CA ILE A 935 -31.20 7.48 27.57
C ILE A 935 -31.06 7.71 29.08
N LYS A 936 -30.20 6.95 29.75
CA LYS A 936 -29.83 7.20 31.14
C LYS A 936 -28.64 8.18 31.19
N ASN A 937 -28.64 9.12 32.14
CA ASN A 937 -27.44 9.89 32.47
C ASN A 937 -26.62 9.20 33.57
N ASP A 938 -25.50 9.81 33.96
CA ASP A 938 -24.60 9.37 35.04
C ASP A 938 -25.27 9.23 36.43
N GLU A 939 -26.47 9.80 36.60
CA GLU A 939 -27.31 9.71 37.81
C GLU A 939 -28.51 8.75 37.63
N GLU A 940 -28.48 7.87 36.62
CA GLU A 940 -29.55 6.95 36.22
C GLU A 940 -30.90 7.58 35.81
N LYS A 941 -30.96 8.90 35.66
CA LYS A 941 -32.16 9.63 35.25
C LYS A 941 -32.42 9.42 33.75
N LYS A 942 -33.65 9.04 33.40
CA LYS A 942 -34.08 8.86 32.01
C LYS A 942 -34.38 10.21 31.34
N LEU A 943 -33.55 10.59 30.38
CA LEU A 943 -33.67 11.82 29.59
C LEU A 943 -34.24 11.49 28.20
N PRO A 944 -35.17 12.30 27.64
CA PRO A 944 -35.70 12.06 26.31
C PRO A 944 -34.65 12.37 25.24
N VAL A 945 -34.65 11.54 24.19
CA VAL A 945 -33.89 11.73 22.94
C VAL A 945 -34.75 11.27 21.77
N VAL A 946 -34.47 11.75 20.56
CA VAL A 946 -35.07 11.25 19.33
C VAL A 946 -34.04 10.43 18.57
N ASN A 947 -34.39 9.20 18.22
CA ASN A 947 -33.59 8.33 17.37
C ASN A 947 -34.14 8.40 15.95
N PHE A 948 -33.29 8.77 15.00
CA PHE A 948 -33.55 8.78 13.58
C PHE A 948 -32.84 7.60 12.92
N LYS A 949 -33.49 6.97 11.95
CA LYS A 949 -32.81 6.12 10.98
C LYS A 949 -32.69 6.88 9.69
N TYR A 950 -31.46 6.94 9.21
CA TYR A 950 -31.07 7.60 7.98
C TYR A 950 -30.70 6.58 6.93
N LYS A 951 -31.16 6.78 5.69
CA LYS A 951 -30.64 6.09 4.51
C LYS A 951 -29.60 6.99 3.85
N LEU A 952 -28.38 6.47 3.68
CA LEU A 952 -27.32 7.14 2.93
C LEU A 952 -27.64 7.11 1.43
N HIS A 953 -27.34 8.19 0.72
CA HIS A 953 -27.44 8.23 -0.74
C HIS A 953 -26.48 7.25 -1.41
N TYR A 954 -25.32 7.02 -0.79
CA TYR A 954 -24.32 6.06 -1.22
C TYR A 954 -24.02 5.06 -0.10
N PRO A 955 -23.99 3.74 -0.38
CA PRO A 955 -23.60 2.76 0.62
C PRO A 955 -22.15 3.00 1.02
N VAL A 956 -21.82 2.88 2.31
CA VAL A 956 -20.42 2.95 2.76
C VAL A 956 -19.61 1.85 2.08
N LYS A 957 -18.38 2.18 1.65
CA LYS A 957 -17.41 1.17 1.18
C LYS A 957 -17.24 0.07 2.22
N GLU A 958 -17.11 -1.17 1.76
CA GLU A 958 -17.12 -2.34 2.64
C GLU A 958 -15.97 -2.33 3.63
N GLU A 959 -14.78 -1.96 3.15
CA GLU A 959 -13.55 -1.96 3.93
C GLU A 959 -13.61 -0.86 4.99
N LEU A 960 -14.11 0.33 4.62
CA LEU A 960 -14.33 1.44 5.54
C LEU A 960 -15.44 1.12 6.56
N TYR A 961 -16.50 0.45 6.12
CA TYR A 961 -17.57 -0.01 7.00
C TYR A 961 -17.05 -1.00 8.05
N ASN A 962 -16.34 -2.04 7.59
CA ASN A 962 -15.71 -3.04 8.46
C ASN A 962 -14.69 -2.40 9.41
N TYR A 963 -13.92 -1.42 8.92
CA TYR A 963 -13.04 -0.64 9.77
C TYR A 963 -13.78 0.13 10.86
N LEU A 964 -14.90 0.77 10.55
CA LEU A 964 -15.65 1.57 11.51
C LEU A 964 -16.43 0.72 12.52
N VAL A 965 -17.09 -0.34 12.03
CA VAL A 965 -18.07 -1.14 12.79
C VAL A 965 -17.42 -2.26 13.58
N ASN A 966 -16.39 -2.93 13.04
CA ASN A 966 -15.78 -4.04 13.78
C ASN A 966 -15.06 -3.49 15.02
N ASP A 967 -15.50 -4.01 16.17
CA ASP A 967 -14.78 -3.90 17.41
C ASP A 967 -13.45 -4.62 17.22
N ILE A 968 -12.40 -3.84 16.99
CA ILE A 968 -11.03 -4.32 17.11
C ILE A 968 -10.71 -4.39 18.61
N ASP A 969 -11.60 -4.94 19.45
CA ASP A 969 -11.42 -5.04 20.91
C ASP A 969 -10.97 -6.43 21.33
#